data_AF-A0A959ZFW8-F1
#
_entry.id   AF-A0A959ZFW8-F1
#
_cell.length_a   1.000
_cell.length_b   1.000
_cell.length_c   1.000
_cell.angle_alpha   90.00
_cell.angle_beta   90.00
_cell.angle_gamma   90.00
#
_symmetry.space_group_name_H-M   'P 1'
#
loop_
_entity.id
_entity.type
_entity.pdbx_description
1 polymer ?
#
loop_
_entity_poly.entity_id
_entity_poly.type
_entity_poly.pdbx_seq_one_letter_code
_entity_poly.pdbx_strand_id
1 'polypeptide(L)'
;MTMKGFKSFPEKTELAFSPGVSVIVGPNGSGKSNITDAVLWALGEQSPGAIRGTSMQDVISVGGKNVGARSEAEVEVVIDNSEGHLGDDFTEIAITRKLDRNGDGGYWMNGARCRLSDIIELLSDANLGREMHSVISQGRVDSIVHSKPRERRMLIEEAAGLGKYRKRRRRAELKLLATRDNLDRALDVEREARKALRPLKQQANSAEIGARIEKQELELKSRLVAEELRFGEARLEQARASADKARKVRDGLEKELSAVSERRRAAEERFAERDRERTAIWGILNGLRSGSEKVSIEASRIAEQGRRLGSRLEELRLELAPLTLDLGSSGSASERAKHLVQELAEVDAGLATAAEGLRQAKGEGPESKRLEALADVHKGAERATTHARRAESLLGERHRERLGEKMAEVESLAGLIATIETAAGQTALAIRERVSRAERTVIGDQGDADEISAELKACSDSEVEIQGKLRAVAEQVTSAEVEAAHLGDRRAEAAGELARIAEKLQVEIPEPEEELEEEEREQIEKRLHNLRARRERLGPVNPLAQKEYEEALEHVEQLVSQREDTERAMRELEGVIRDIDAEIKRSFDETFEATAKNFEEMIAQLFPGGTGRLRSVDLRPVPKPAAEGEEAEVEDEDMEDEEDPRRPHESDFGVELEVTPQGKRMRQMSLLSGGEKAMTALAFVFAVFLARPCPFYILDEVEAALDDANINRFLELVRRFSDRTQFVIVTHQKLTMDAADVLYGVSMGGDGVTKVISRRLPKGVTALEGTALEAA
;
A
#
# COMPACT_ATOMS: atom_id res chain seq x y z
N MET A 1 78.77 7.49 23.02
CA MET A 1 78.10 8.60 22.30
C MET A 1 78.82 8.87 21.00
N THR A 2 78.08 9.13 19.93
CA THR A 2 78.62 9.42 18.60
C THR A 2 77.92 10.64 18.01
N MET A 3 78.67 11.54 17.40
CA MET A 3 78.15 12.75 16.75
C MET A 3 78.70 12.87 15.33
N LYS A 4 77.86 13.29 14.38
CA LYS A 4 78.23 13.50 12.99
C LYS A 4 77.50 14.72 12.44
N GLY A 5 78.23 15.68 11.89
CA GLY A 5 77.64 16.88 11.32
C GLY A 5 76.96 17.80 12.33
N PHE A 6 77.29 17.67 13.62
CA PHE A 6 76.68 18.43 14.71
C PHE A 6 77.56 19.63 15.10
N LYS A 7 77.05 20.86 14.94
CA LYS A 7 77.72 22.12 15.29
C LYS A 7 79.19 22.17 14.84
N SER A 8 80.13 22.18 15.78
CA SER A 8 81.57 22.26 15.52
C SER A 8 82.22 20.91 15.18
N PHE A 9 81.43 19.82 15.10
CA PHE A 9 81.81 18.44 14.76
C PHE A 9 81.27 18.03 13.37
N PRO A 10 81.90 18.47 12.26
CA PRO A 10 81.49 18.10 10.91
C PRO A 10 81.82 16.64 10.55
N GLU A 11 82.76 16.00 11.24
CA GLU A 11 83.16 14.60 11.03
C GLU A 11 82.65 13.71 12.17
N LYS A 12 82.59 12.40 11.92
CA LYS A 12 82.15 11.42 12.93
C LYS A 12 83.12 11.44 14.12
N THR A 13 82.62 11.83 15.29
CA THR A 13 83.37 11.88 16.55
C THR A 13 82.72 10.94 17.55
N GLU A 14 83.53 10.12 18.21
CA GLU A 14 83.08 9.13 19.20
C GLU A 14 83.67 9.43 20.57
N LEU A 15 82.81 9.39 21.59
CA LEU A 15 83.11 9.65 22.99
C LEU A 15 82.61 8.48 23.83
N ALA A 16 83.52 7.81 24.54
CA ALA A 16 83.24 6.62 25.33
C ALA A 16 83.40 6.92 26.83
N PHE A 17 82.32 7.35 27.48
CA PHE A 17 82.34 7.68 28.90
C PHE A 17 82.42 6.41 29.76
N SER A 18 83.38 6.36 30.70
CA SER A 18 83.51 5.28 31.68
C SER A 18 82.82 5.66 33.01
N PRO A 19 82.45 4.69 33.86
CA PRO A 19 81.98 4.98 35.22
C PRO A 19 83.01 5.82 36.00
N GLY A 20 82.53 6.68 36.91
CA GLY A 20 83.35 7.65 37.63
C GLY A 20 83.22 9.07 37.06
N VAL A 21 84.30 9.86 37.18
CA VAL A 21 84.32 11.29 36.80
C VAL A 21 85.06 11.50 35.48
N SER A 22 84.31 11.80 34.42
CA SER A 22 84.84 12.23 33.12
C SER A 22 84.86 13.75 33.05
N VAL A 23 86.00 14.36 32.75
CA VAL A 23 86.13 15.82 32.66
C VAL A 23 86.47 16.26 31.25
N ILE A 24 85.68 17.19 30.69
CA ILE A 24 85.85 17.76 29.36
C ILE A 24 86.48 19.15 29.52
N VAL A 25 87.65 19.35 28.90
CA VAL A 25 88.47 20.54 29.03
C VAL A 25 88.89 21.07 27.66
N GLY A 26 89.32 22.33 27.61
CA GLY A 26 89.69 22.99 26.36
C GLY A 26 89.55 24.51 26.43
N PRO A 27 90.19 25.25 25.51
CA PRO A 27 90.09 26.70 25.46
C PRO A 27 88.66 27.16 25.17
N ASN A 28 88.33 28.39 25.53
CA ASN A 28 87.00 28.96 25.27
C ASN A 28 86.73 29.00 23.76
N GLY A 29 85.51 28.64 23.36
CA GLY A 29 85.12 28.53 21.94
C GLY A 29 85.57 27.26 21.25
N SER A 30 86.23 26.31 21.94
CA SER A 30 86.63 25.01 21.35
C SER A 30 85.49 24.02 21.10
N GLY A 31 84.26 24.33 21.52
CA GLY A 31 83.10 23.44 21.34
C GLY A 31 82.84 22.46 22.48
N LYS A 32 83.38 22.69 23.69
CA LYS A 32 83.14 21.84 24.87
C LYS A 32 81.65 21.67 25.19
N SER A 33 80.93 22.77 25.35
CA SER A 33 79.50 22.74 25.67
C SER A 33 78.63 22.21 24.53
N ASN A 34 79.15 22.16 23.28
CA ASN A 34 78.45 21.50 22.18
C ASN A 34 78.30 19.99 22.43
N ILE A 35 79.17 19.37 23.24
CA ILE A 35 79.04 17.95 23.63
C ILE A 35 77.81 17.78 24.54
N THR A 36 77.63 18.67 25.53
CA THR A 36 76.44 18.71 26.39
C THR A 36 75.18 18.96 25.57
N ASP A 37 75.22 19.92 24.65
CA ASP A 37 74.10 20.25 23.76
C ASP A 37 73.70 19.05 22.89
N ALA A 38 74.66 18.24 22.43
CA ALA A 38 74.39 17.05 21.64
C ALA A 38 73.67 15.96 22.46
N VAL A 39 74.01 15.78 23.74
CA VAL A 39 73.29 14.85 24.63
C VAL A 39 71.86 15.34 24.87
N LEU A 40 71.69 16.61 25.26
CA LEU A 40 70.36 17.22 25.44
C LEU A 40 69.49 17.08 24.18
N TRP A 41 70.09 17.33 23.02
CA TRP A 41 69.42 17.23 21.73
C TRP A 41 68.95 15.81 21.44
N ALA A 42 69.81 14.81 21.62
CA ALA A 42 69.46 13.41 21.38
C ALA A 42 68.38 12.89 22.34
N LEU A 43 68.37 13.36 23.59
CA LEU A 43 67.42 12.94 24.63
C LEU A 43 66.08 13.67 24.60
N GLY A 44 65.85 14.58 23.64
CA GLY A 44 64.52 15.10 23.36
C GLY A 44 64.34 16.60 23.50
N GLU A 45 65.38 17.38 23.83
CA GLU A 45 65.27 18.84 23.97
C GLU A 45 64.82 19.49 22.65
N GLN A 46 63.79 20.35 22.71
CA GLN A 46 63.19 21.01 21.55
C GLN A 46 63.43 22.53 21.54
N SER A 47 63.92 23.11 22.64
CA SER A 47 64.20 24.54 22.73
C SER A 47 65.54 24.87 22.08
N PRO A 48 65.59 25.70 21.02
CA PRO A 48 66.85 26.16 20.44
C PRO A 48 67.73 26.89 21.46
N GLY A 49 67.12 27.63 22.40
CA GLY A 49 67.84 28.34 23.45
C GLY A 49 68.57 27.39 24.41
N ALA A 50 67.97 26.24 24.75
CA ALA A 50 68.58 25.26 25.66
C ALA A 50 69.84 24.62 25.09
N ILE A 51 69.90 24.47 23.76
CA ILE A 51 71.07 23.99 23.01
C ILE A 51 71.91 25.14 22.44
N ARG A 52 71.86 26.36 23.02
CA ARG A 52 72.68 27.52 22.64
C ARG A 52 72.61 27.88 21.14
N GLY A 53 71.40 27.81 20.56
CA GLY A 53 71.10 28.16 19.17
C GLY A 53 69.92 29.13 19.05
N THR A 54 69.74 29.72 17.86
CA THR A 54 68.59 30.58 17.55
C THR A 54 67.45 29.81 16.88
N SER A 55 67.79 28.83 16.05
CA SER A 55 66.85 27.90 15.41
C SER A 55 67.31 26.46 15.58
N MET A 56 66.38 25.51 15.43
CA MET A 56 66.70 24.09 15.58
C MET A 56 67.69 23.59 14.53
N GLN A 57 67.74 24.23 13.35
CA GLN A 57 68.71 23.90 12.29
C GLN A 57 70.15 24.33 12.62
N ASP A 58 70.35 25.19 13.64
CA ASP A 58 71.69 25.64 14.05
C ASP A 58 72.54 24.51 14.67
N VAL A 59 71.93 23.35 14.93
CA VAL A 59 72.65 22.12 15.28
C VAL A 59 73.46 21.55 14.12
N ILE A 60 73.15 21.92 12.88
CA ILE A 60 73.82 21.39 11.69
C ILE A 60 75.13 22.14 11.47
N SER A 61 76.22 21.38 11.29
CA SER A 61 77.55 21.95 11.11
C SER A 61 77.63 22.83 9.86
N VAL A 62 77.96 24.11 10.07
CA VAL A 62 78.17 25.10 9.01
C VAL A 62 79.48 24.86 8.25
N GLY A 63 80.34 23.97 8.75
CA GLY A 63 81.64 23.69 8.16
C GLY A 63 82.71 24.70 8.60
N GLY A 64 83.95 24.42 8.21
CA GLY A 64 85.15 25.18 8.54
C GLY A 64 85.87 25.70 7.30
N LYS A 65 87.03 26.37 7.46
CA LYS A 65 87.79 26.94 6.32
C LYS A 65 88.16 25.91 5.24
N ASN A 66 88.36 24.65 5.65
CA ASN A 66 88.73 23.54 4.76
C ASN A 66 87.72 22.37 4.81
N VAL A 67 86.57 22.53 5.48
CA VAL A 67 85.57 21.46 5.65
C VAL A 67 84.20 21.99 5.24
N GLY A 68 83.60 21.37 4.22
CA GLY A 68 82.30 21.79 3.70
C GLY A 68 81.18 21.67 4.75
N ALA A 69 80.18 22.54 4.62
CA ALA A 69 79.00 22.53 5.45
C ALA A 69 78.21 21.21 5.28
N ARG A 70 77.65 20.68 6.36
CA ARG A 70 76.88 19.42 6.32
C ARG A 70 75.40 19.69 6.04
N SER A 71 74.76 18.75 5.34
CA SER A 71 73.32 18.78 5.03
C SER A 71 72.45 18.19 6.15
N GLU A 72 73.06 17.38 7.03
CA GLU A 72 72.41 16.67 8.12
C GLU A 72 73.28 16.72 9.39
N ALA A 73 72.62 16.70 10.54
CA ALA A 73 73.23 16.40 11.83
C ALA A 73 72.65 15.10 12.38
N GLU A 74 73.50 14.28 12.98
CA GLU A 74 73.16 13.02 13.61
C GLU A 74 73.90 12.90 14.94
N VAL A 75 73.18 12.57 16.00
CA VAL A 75 73.74 12.25 17.31
C VAL A 75 73.10 10.97 17.81
N GLU A 76 73.96 10.06 18.27
CA GLU A 76 73.60 8.76 18.82
C GLU A 76 74.15 8.67 20.26
N VAL A 77 73.26 8.40 21.19
CA VAL A 77 73.56 8.14 22.61
C VAL A 77 73.21 6.70 22.89
N VAL A 78 74.20 5.91 23.28
CA VAL A 78 74.01 4.52 23.69
C VAL A 78 74.09 4.48 25.21
N ILE A 79 73.06 3.92 25.83
CA ILE A 79 72.95 3.75 27.28
C ILE A 79 72.97 2.25 27.57
N ASP A 80 73.81 1.85 28.52
CA ASP A 80 73.80 0.49 29.08
C ASP A 80 72.56 0.34 29.98
N ASN A 81 71.70 -0.62 29.62
CA ASN A 81 70.47 -0.96 30.32
C ASN A 81 70.52 -2.39 30.89
N SER A 82 71.71 -2.92 31.15
CA SER A 82 71.89 -4.25 31.76
C SER A 82 71.20 -4.39 33.12
N GLU A 83 71.04 -3.29 33.86
CA GLU A 83 70.32 -3.25 35.14
C GLU A 83 68.79 -3.01 34.99
N GLY A 84 68.28 -2.82 33.76
CA GLY A 84 66.85 -2.73 33.48
C GLY A 84 66.15 -1.42 33.86
N HIS A 85 66.91 -0.34 34.11
CA HIS A 85 66.37 0.94 34.58
C HIS A 85 65.47 1.69 33.58
N LEU A 86 65.58 1.38 32.28
CA LEU A 86 64.81 2.05 31.22
C LEU A 86 63.51 1.31 30.84
N GLY A 87 63.13 0.24 31.54
CA GLY A 87 61.85 -0.44 31.34
C GLY A 87 61.70 -1.20 30.00
N ASP A 88 62.81 -1.40 29.28
CA ASP A 88 62.88 -2.15 28.03
C ASP A 88 63.72 -3.43 28.20
N ASP A 89 63.48 -4.44 27.38
CA ASP A 89 64.11 -5.77 27.47
C ASP A 89 65.54 -5.80 26.92
N PHE A 90 65.97 -4.74 26.24
CA PHE A 90 67.31 -4.64 25.65
C PHE A 90 68.34 -4.26 26.71
N THR A 91 69.48 -4.96 26.70
CA THR A 91 70.65 -4.67 27.55
C THR A 91 71.38 -3.39 27.17
N GLU A 92 71.20 -2.90 25.93
CA GLU A 92 71.73 -1.64 25.45
C GLU A 92 70.65 -0.91 24.65
N ILE A 93 70.51 0.40 24.90
CA ILE A 93 69.54 1.24 24.22
C ILE A 93 70.27 2.36 23.48
N ALA A 94 70.19 2.35 22.15
CA ALA A 94 70.73 3.36 21.26
C ALA A 94 69.62 4.36 20.86
N ILE A 95 69.73 5.60 21.33
CA ILE A 95 68.85 6.71 20.97
C ILE A 95 69.56 7.58 19.95
N THR A 96 69.02 7.62 18.73
CA THR A 96 69.59 8.38 17.62
C THR A 96 68.62 9.46 17.17
N ARG A 97 69.08 10.71 17.12
CA ARG A 97 68.34 11.84 16.55
C ARG A 97 69.02 12.32 15.29
N LYS A 98 68.23 12.53 14.23
CA LYS A 98 68.70 13.11 12.96
C LYS A 98 67.84 14.31 12.58
N LEU A 99 68.48 15.31 11.99
CA LEU A 99 67.81 16.49 11.44
C LEU A 99 68.55 16.96 10.19
N ASP A 100 67.80 17.22 9.14
CA ASP A 100 68.31 17.82 7.91
C ASP A 100 68.05 19.33 7.83
N ARG A 101 68.60 19.98 6.81
CA ARG A 101 68.40 21.42 6.56
C ARG A 101 66.97 21.79 6.14
N ASN A 102 66.19 20.84 5.65
CA ASN A 102 64.80 21.07 5.25
C ASN A 102 63.88 21.11 6.48
N GLY A 103 64.39 20.70 7.66
CA GLY A 103 63.64 20.57 8.90
C GLY A 103 63.01 19.19 9.06
N ASP A 104 63.27 18.26 8.13
CA ASP A 104 62.87 16.88 8.24
C ASP A 104 63.84 16.15 9.16
N GLY A 105 63.31 15.71 10.30
CA GLY A 105 64.07 15.01 11.33
C GLY A 105 63.25 13.89 11.96
N GLY A 106 63.91 13.08 12.77
CA GLY A 106 63.28 11.95 13.43
C GLY A 106 64.10 11.39 14.58
N TYR A 107 63.49 10.47 15.29
CA TYR A 107 64.14 9.65 16.31
C TYR A 107 64.18 8.20 15.86
N TRP A 108 65.24 7.54 16.26
CA TRP A 108 65.43 6.11 16.13
C TRP A 108 65.84 5.54 17.49
N MET A 109 65.24 4.41 17.85
CA MET A 109 65.59 3.63 19.04
C MET A 109 66.04 2.25 18.55
N ASN A 110 67.27 1.85 18.88
CA ASN A 110 67.87 0.59 18.42
C ASN A 110 67.78 0.40 16.90
N GLY A 111 67.88 1.50 16.14
CA GLY A 111 67.78 1.52 14.67
C GLY A 111 66.35 1.56 14.10
N ALA A 112 65.30 1.37 14.92
CA ALA A 112 63.90 1.49 14.50
C ALA A 112 63.38 2.92 14.67
N ARG A 113 62.65 3.45 13.68
CA ARG A 113 62.09 4.81 13.73
C ARG A 113 60.97 4.91 14.76
N CYS A 114 61.02 5.91 15.64
CA CYS A 114 60.04 6.12 16.72
C CYS A 114 59.60 7.59 16.82
N ARG A 115 58.57 7.85 17.63
CA ARG A 115 58.09 9.21 17.92
C ARG A 115 58.83 9.78 19.12
N LEU A 116 58.89 11.11 19.20
CA LEU A 116 59.42 11.81 20.38
C LEU A 116 58.65 11.43 21.67
N SER A 117 57.35 11.14 21.58
CA SER A 117 56.56 10.66 22.71
C SER A 117 57.13 9.40 23.32
N ASP A 118 57.60 8.49 22.47
CA ASP A 118 58.06 7.15 22.86
C ASP A 118 59.43 7.27 23.54
N ILE A 119 60.32 8.14 23.02
CA ILE A 119 61.59 8.50 23.69
C ILE A 119 61.33 9.16 25.06
N ILE A 120 60.40 10.12 25.13
CA ILE A 120 60.08 10.81 26.38
C ILE A 120 59.48 9.85 27.42
N GLU A 121 58.65 8.89 26.99
CA GLU A 121 58.06 7.88 27.86
C GLU A 121 59.12 6.93 28.42
N LEU A 122 59.98 6.38 27.56
CA LEU A 122 61.13 5.55 27.96
C LEU A 122 62.03 6.28 28.98
N LEU A 123 62.41 7.52 28.65
CA LEU A 123 63.29 8.31 29.52
C LEU A 123 62.60 8.78 30.80
N SER A 124 61.26 8.86 30.83
CA SER A 124 60.51 9.26 32.03
C SER A 124 60.59 8.22 33.14
N ASP A 125 60.75 6.94 32.82
CA ASP A 125 60.87 5.89 33.84
C ASP A 125 62.29 5.81 34.43
N ALA A 126 63.32 6.22 33.67
CA ALA A 126 64.71 6.32 34.14
C ALA A 126 65.09 7.73 34.68
N ASN A 127 64.12 8.61 34.93
CA ASN A 127 64.36 9.98 35.39
C ASN A 127 65.25 10.84 34.44
N LEU A 128 65.27 10.52 33.14
CA LEU A 128 66.01 11.21 32.08
C LEU A 128 65.10 12.01 31.13
N GLY A 129 63.81 12.15 31.45
CA GLY A 129 62.78 12.72 30.59
C GLY A 129 62.90 14.22 30.30
N ARG A 130 61.87 14.78 29.64
CA ARG A 130 61.81 16.12 29.02
C ARG A 130 62.32 17.30 29.87
N GLU A 131 62.26 17.19 31.19
CA GLU A 131 62.83 18.17 32.13
C GLU A 131 64.11 17.56 32.72
N MET A 132 65.11 17.35 31.84
CA MET A 132 66.36 16.66 32.15
C MET A 132 67.07 17.35 33.31
N HIS A 133 66.92 16.84 34.52
CA HIS A 133 67.68 17.30 35.68
C HIS A 133 69.07 16.66 35.73
N SER A 134 69.32 15.60 34.97
CA SER A 134 70.66 15.02 34.81
C SER A 134 71.66 16.02 34.21
N VAL A 135 71.22 17.02 33.46
CA VAL A 135 72.10 18.01 32.81
C VAL A 135 71.95 19.38 33.44
N ILE A 136 72.98 19.84 34.15
CA ILE A 136 73.08 21.20 34.66
C ILE A 136 73.90 22.04 33.69
N SER A 137 73.20 22.82 32.86
CA SER A 137 73.82 23.77 31.93
C SER A 137 74.27 25.05 32.64
N GLN A 138 75.17 25.80 31.98
CA GLN A 138 75.58 27.12 32.40
C GLN A 138 74.38 28.05 32.65
N GLY A 139 74.35 28.76 33.78
CA GLY A 139 73.25 29.64 34.19
C GLY A 139 72.04 28.94 34.84
N ARG A 140 71.91 27.61 34.74
CA ARG A 140 70.81 26.87 35.42
C ARG A 140 70.93 26.92 36.94
N VAL A 141 72.14 26.86 37.48
CA VAL A 141 72.41 27.05 38.92
C VAL A 141 71.89 28.42 39.40
N ASP A 142 72.11 29.48 38.63
CA ASP A 142 71.63 30.83 38.96
C ASP A 142 70.10 30.94 38.88
N SER A 143 69.46 30.24 37.94
CA SER A 143 68.00 30.19 37.87
C SER A 143 67.37 29.55 39.11
N ILE A 144 68.03 28.55 39.71
CA ILE A 144 67.56 27.85 40.91
C ILE A 144 67.73 28.75 42.14
N VAL A 145 68.80 29.55 42.22
CA VAL A 145 68.98 30.57 43.26
C VAL A 145 67.81 31.59 43.27
N HIS A 146 67.27 31.93 42.10
CA HIS A 146 66.19 32.91 41.96
C HIS A 146 64.79 32.27 41.86
N SER A 147 64.70 30.94 41.88
CA SER A 147 63.45 30.19 41.75
C SER A 147 62.47 30.49 42.89
N LYS A 148 61.18 30.49 42.58
CA LYS A 148 60.11 30.61 43.59
C LYS A 148 59.92 29.30 44.36
N PRO A 149 59.37 29.32 45.59
CA PRO A 149 59.10 28.09 46.35
C PRO A 149 58.26 27.05 45.59
N ARG A 150 57.32 27.48 44.73
CA ARG A 150 56.53 26.59 43.89
C ARG A 150 57.37 25.86 42.83
N GLU A 151 58.32 26.55 42.21
CA GLU A 151 59.23 25.97 41.22
C GLU A 151 60.17 24.95 41.87
N ARG A 152 60.62 25.21 43.10
CA ARG A 152 61.43 24.26 43.88
C ARG A 152 60.64 23.01 44.27
N ARG A 153 59.35 23.15 44.56
CA ARG A 153 58.46 22.00 44.77
C ARG A 153 58.36 21.14 43.51
N MET A 154 58.16 21.77 42.35
CA MET A 154 58.11 21.07 41.05
C MET A 154 59.37 20.21 40.81
N LEU A 155 60.56 20.72 41.16
CA LEU A 155 61.81 19.94 41.06
C LEU A 155 61.78 18.65 41.88
N ILE A 156 61.21 18.67 43.11
CA ILE A 156 61.08 17.48 43.95
C ILE A 156 60.00 16.55 43.40
N GLU A 157 58.88 17.08 42.93
CA GLU A 157 57.79 16.29 42.36
C GLU A 157 58.20 15.56 41.08
N GLU A 158 59.03 16.20 40.26
CA GLU A 158 59.61 15.60 39.06
C GLU A 158 60.64 14.52 39.42
N ALA A 159 61.49 14.76 40.42
CA ALA A 159 62.39 13.74 40.93
C ALA A 159 61.64 12.53 41.50
N ALA A 160 60.51 12.76 42.17
CA ALA A 160 59.57 11.72 42.62
C ALA A 160 58.88 10.99 41.45
N GLY A 161 59.03 11.44 40.21
CA GLY A 161 58.41 10.84 39.03
C GLY A 161 56.89 11.00 39.00
N LEU A 162 56.36 12.03 39.68
CA LEU A 162 54.92 12.25 39.83
C LEU A 162 54.23 12.77 38.56
N GLY A 163 55.02 13.17 37.55
CA GLY A 163 54.51 13.66 36.27
C GLY A 163 53.57 12.67 35.56
N LYS A 164 53.84 11.36 35.65
CA LYS A 164 52.97 10.32 35.05
C LYS A 164 51.63 10.19 35.78
N TYR A 165 51.66 10.22 37.11
CA TYR A 165 50.47 10.15 37.94
C TYR A 165 49.56 11.37 37.74
N ARG A 166 50.11 12.58 37.63
CA ARG A 166 49.34 13.79 37.30
C ARG A 166 48.65 13.73 35.95
N LYS A 167 49.37 13.26 34.91
CA LYS A 167 48.77 13.07 33.58
C LYS A 167 47.64 12.05 33.63
N ARG A 168 47.82 10.95 34.38
CA ARG A 168 46.80 9.92 34.56
C ARG A 168 45.58 10.48 35.32
N ARG A 169 45.80 11.24 36.39
CA ARG A 169 44.74 11.92 37.16
C ARG A 169 43.93 12.85 36.26
N ARG A 170 44.59 13.76 35.54
CA ARG A 170 43.92 14.70 34.63
C ARG A 170 43.11 13.99 33.54
N ARG A 171 43.59 12.85 33.03
CA ARG A 171 42.82 12.03 32.07
C ARG A 171 41.58 11.41 32.73
N ALA A 172 41.70 10.92 33.96
CA ALA A 172 40.57 10.37 34.70
C ALA A 172 39.54 11.45 35.03
N GLU A 173 39.97 12.65 35.47
CA GLU A 173 39.10 13.81 35.71
C GLU A 173 38.32 14.22 34.44
N LEU A 174 39.00 14.35 33.30
CA LEU A 174 38.33 14.66 32.02
C LEU A 174 37.32 13.58 31.62
N LYS A 175 37.64 12.31 31.87
CA LYS A 175 36.74 11.19 31.59
C LYS A 175 35.55 11.17 32.55
N LEU A 176 35.75 11.54 33.81
CA LEU A 176 34.69 11.65 34.82
C LEU A 176 33.69 12.73 34.42
N LEU A 177 34.17 13.93 34.05
CA LEU A 177 33.33 15.01 33.54
C LEU A 177 32.48 14.56 32.33
N ALA A 178 33.12 13.93 31.34
CA ALA A 178 32.40 13.41 30.18
C ALA A 178 31.36 12.32 30.54
N THR A 179 31.66 11.49 31.54
CA THR A 179 30.74 10.45 32.02
C THR A 179 29.54 11.05 32.75
N ARG A 180 29.76 12.13 33.52
CA ARG A 180 28.69 12.91 34.17
C ARG A 180 27.74 13.52 33.14
N ASP A 181 28.28 14.14 32.09
CA ASP A 181 27.47 14.68 30.99
C ASP A 181 26.68 13.59 30.23
N ASN A 182 27.21 12.37 30.15
CA ASN A 182 26.51 11.23 29.55
C ASN A 182 25.39 10.72 30.47
N LEU A 183 25.62 10.70 31.79
CA LEU A 183 24.63 10.32 32.78
C LEU A 183 23.43 11.27 32.77
N ASP A 184 23.67 12.57 32.74
CA ASP A 184 22.61 13.58 32.65
C ASP A 184 21.74 13.37 31.40
N ARG A 185 22.37 13.11 30.25
CA ARG A 185 21.66 12.78 29.01
C ARG A 185 20.87 11.47 29.12
N ALA A 186 21.42 10.43 29.74
CA ALA A 186 20.73 9.16 29.94
C ALA A 186 19.48 9.34 30.82
N LEU A 187 19.59 10.14 31.90
CA LEU A 187 18.47 10.49 32.79
C LEU A 187 17.35 11.22 32.05
N ASP A 188 17.68 12.16 31.17
CA ASP A 188 16.69 12.90 30.39
C ASP A 188 15.96 11.99 29.38
N VAL A 189 16.69 11.14 28.65
CA VAL A 189 16.12 10.17 27.71
C VAL A 189 15.22 9.16 28.44
N GLU A 190 15.67 8.62 29.58
CA GLU A 190 14.85 7.72 30.42
C GLU A 190 13.55 8.41 30.86
N ARG A 191 13.62 9.68 31.29
CA ARG A 191 12.45 10.45 31.72
C ARG A 191 11.46 10.67 30.58
N GLU A 192 11.95 10.95 29.37
CA GLU A 192 11.12 11.11 28.18
C GLU A 192 10.45 9.78 27.79
N ALA A 193 11.20 8.68 27.75
CA ALA A 193 10.68 7.35 27.46
C ALA A 193 9.60 6.93 28.48
N ARG A 194 9.82 7.18 29.78
CA ARG A 194 8.82 6.94 30.83
C ARG A 194 7.55 7.77 30.65
N LYS A 195 7.64 9.02 30.18
CA LYS A 195 6.47 9.84 29.87
C LYS A 195 5.66 9.25 28.72
N ALA A 196 6.32 8.69 27.71
CA ALA A 196 5.67 8.03 26.57
C ALA A 196 4.91 6.75 26.94
N LEU A 197 5.31 6.05 28.01
CA LEU A 197 4.61 4.83 28.45
C LEU A 197 3.15 5.05 28.89
N ARG A 198 2.83 6.21 29.49
CA ARG A 198 1.48 6.47 30.02
C ARG A 198 0.40 6.48 28.93
N PRO A 199 0.53 7.24 27.83
CA PRO A 199 -0.45 7.19 26.74
C PRO A 199 -0.49 5.82 26.05
N LEU A 200 0.67 5.17 25.84
CA LEU A 200 0.73 3.82 25.25
C LEU A 200 -0.03 2.80 26.11
N LYS A 201 0.12 2.85 27.43
CA LYS A 201 -0.65 2.00 28.36
C LYS A 201 -2.15 2.22 28.25
N GLN A 202 -2.60 3.47 28.10
CA GLN A 202 -4.02 3.77 27.93
C GLN A 202 -4.56 3.24 26.60
N GLN A 203 -3.76 3.33 25.52
CA GLN A 203 -4.10 2.76 24.22
C GLN A 203 -4.16 1.24 24.27
N ALA A 204 -3.18 0.58 24.92
CA ALA A 204 -3.14 -0.87 25.12
C ALA A 204 -4.39 -1.36 25.89
N ASN A 205 -4.72 -0.71 27.01
CA ASN A 205 -5.93 -1.05 27.77
C ASN A 205 -7.22 -0.86 26.95
N SER A 206 -7.27 0.21 26.14
CA SER A 206 -8.44 0.47 25.27
C SER A 206 -8.57 -0.60 24.18
N ALA A 207 -7.45 -1.02 23.58
CA ALA A 207 -7.40 -2.09 22.61
C ALA A 207 -7.81 -3.45 23.21
N GLU A 208 -7.36 -3.76 24.43
CA GLU A 208 -7.74 -4.98 25.16
C GLU A 208 -9.26 -5.01 25.42
N ILE A 209 -9.83 -3.91 25.92
CA ILE A 209 -11.28 -3.78 26.14
C ILE A 209 -12.04 -3.90 24.82
N GLY A 210 -11.55 -3.27 23.74
CA GLY A 210 -12.12 -3.34 22.40
C GLY A 210 -12.16 -4.77 21.85
N ALA A 211 -11.03 -5.48 21.90
CA ALA A 211 -10.92 -6.87 21.47
C ALA A 211 -11.85 -7.80 22.28
N ARG A 212 -11.97 -7.57 23.59
CA ARG A 212 -12.90 -8.32 24.43
C ARG A 212 -14.36 -8.10 24.05
N ILE A 213 -14.74 -6.85 23.76
CA ILE A 213 -16.11 -6.51 23.31
C ILE A 213 -16.38 -7.14 21.94
N GLU A 214 -15.45 -7.05 21.00
CA GLU A 214 -15.59 -7.66 19.67
C GLU A 214 -15.77 -9.18 19.76
N LYS A 215 -14.99 -9.86 20.61
CA LYS A 215 -15.16 -11.30 20.86
C LYS A 215 -16.57 -11.62 21.37
N GLN A 216 -17.06 -10.86 22.36
CA GLN A 216 -18.41 -11.06 22.91
C GLN A 216 -19.51 -10.79 21.86
N GLU A 217 -19.34 -9.81 20.98
CA GLU A 217 -20.27 -9.57 19.87
C GLU A 217 -20.31 -10.74 18.89
N LEU A 218 -19.14 -11.27 18.51
CA LEU A 218 -19.04 -12.40 17.61
C LEU A 218 -19.65 -13.67 18.22
N GLU A 219 -19.42 -13.93 19.51
CA GLU A 219 -20.04 -15.05 20.23
C GLU A 219 -21.58 -14.95 20.24
N LEU A 220 -22.14 -13.80 20.61
CA LEU A 220 -23.60 -13.61 20.63
C LEU A 220 -24.21 -13.66 19.23
N LYS A 221 -23.53 -13.10 18.23
CA LYS A 221 -23.98 -13.14 16.84
C LYS A 221 -23.92 -14.55 16.27
N SER A 222 -22.88 -15.33 16.61
CA SER A 222 -22.78 -16.73 16.20
C SER A 222 -23.97 -17.55 16.69
N ARG A 223 -24.43 -17.31 17.93
CA ARG A 223 -25.60 -17.98 18.50
C ARG A 223 -26.88 -17.68 17.73
N LEU A 224 -27.12 -16.43 17.34
CA LEU A 224 -28.28 -16.05 16.53
C LEU A 224 -28.23 -16.65 15.12
N VAL A 225 -27.09 -16.53 14.44
CA VAL A 225 -26.95 -17.01 13.05
C VAL A 225 -27.00 -18.54 12.97
N ALA A 226 -26.44 -19.25 13.97
CA ALA A 226 -26.52 -20.70 14.04
C ALA A 226 -27.96 -21.20 14.25
N GLU A 227 -28.76 -20.48 15.04
CA GLU A 227 -30.20 -20.76 15.22
C GLU A 227 -30.95 -20.54 13.90
N GLU A 228 -30.77 -19.38 13.26
CA GLU A 228 -31.43 -19.07 11.98
C GLU A 228 -31.09 -20.11 10.89
N LEU A 229 -29.84 -20.60 10.86
CA LEU A 229 -29.41 -21.64 9.93
C LEU A 229 -30.10 -22.98 10.21
N ARG A 230 -30.17 -23.38 11.47
CA ARG A 230 -30.71 -24.68 11.89
C ARG A 230 -32.22 -24.76 11.69
N PHE A 231 -32.97 -23.78 12.19
CA PHE A 231 -34.43 -23.78 12.13
C PHE A 231 -34.96 -23.25 10.79
N GLY A 232 -34.17 -22.44 10.07
CA GLY A 232 -34.46 -22.03 8.70
C GLY A 232 -34.44 -23.18 7.70
N GLU A 233 -33.63 -24.22 7.93
CA GLU A 233 -33.61 -25.44 7.10
C GLU A 233 -34.96 -26.17 7.09
N ALA A 234 -35.58 -26.34 8.26
CA ALA A 234 -36.89 -26.99 8.36
C ALA A 234 -37.99 -26.19 7.61
N ARG A 235 -37.97 -24.86 7.72
CA ARG A 235 -38.90 -23.96 7.01
C ARG A 235 -38.70 -24.03 5.49
N LEU A 236 -37.45 -24.06 5.03
CA LEU A 236 -37.12 -24.20 3.60
C LEU A 236 -37.63 -25.52 3.03
N GLU A 237 -37.43 -26.63 3.73
CA GLU A 237 -37.92 -27.94 3.29
C GLU A 237 -39.46 -27.98 3.25
N GLN A 238 -40.14 -27.35 4.21
CA GLN A 238 -41.60 -27.20 4.17
C GLN A 238 -42.08 -26.37 2.96
N ALA A 239 -41.43 -25.25 2.65
CA ALA A 239 -41.77 -24.41 1.51
C ALA A 239 -41.55 -25.13 0.17
N ARG A 240 -40.43 -25.86 0.03
CA ARG A 240 -40.14 -26.72 -1.13
C ARG A 240 -41.21 -27.79 -1.34
N ALA A 241 -41.59 -28.48 -0.26
CA ALA A 241 -42.64 -29.50 -0.31
C ALA A 241 -44.01 -28.92 -0.73
N SER A 242 -44.33 -27.70 -0.27
CA SER A 242 -45.54 -26.97 -0.68
C SER A 242 -45.52 -26.63 -2.18
N ALA A 243 -44.40 -26.10 -2.68
CA ALA A 243 -44.21 -25.79 -4.10
C ALA A 243 -44.34 -27.04 -5.00
N ASP A 244 -43.73 -28.15 -4.60
CA ASP A 244 -43.83 -29.43 -5.32
C ASP A 244 -45.26 -29.96 -5.37
N LYS A 245 -46.02 -29.82 -4.27
CA LYS A 245 -47.43 -30.22 -4.23
C LYS A 245 -48.27 -29.37 -5.18
N ALA A 246 -48.10 -28.05 -5.18
CA ALA A 246 -48.82 -27.14 -6.06
C ALA A 246 -48.47 -27.40 -7.54
N ARG A 247 -47.20 -27.69 -7.86
CA ARG A 247 -46.74 -28.03 -9.20
C ARG A 247 -47.42 -29.30 -9.73
N LYS A 248 -47.50 -30.35 -8.92
CA LYS A 248 -48.21 -31.60 -9.29
C LYS A 248 -49.69 -31.37 -9.60
N VAL A 249 -50.35 -30.46 -8.87
CA VAL A 249 -51.76 -30.11 -9.13
C VAL A 249 -51.90 -29.35 -10.45
N ARG A 250 -51.02 -28.39 -10.74
CA ARG A 250 -50.99 -27.66 -12.01
C ARG A 250 -50.82 -28.63 -13.20
N ASP A 251 -49.85 -29.52 -13.12
CA ASP A 251 -49.56 -30.47 -14.20
C ASP A 251 -50.73 -31.44 -14.45
N GLY A 252 -51.53 -31.74 -13.42
CA GLY A 252 -52.79 -32.48 -13.55
C GLY A 252 -53.86 -31.70 -14.32
N LEU A 253 -54.09 -30.43 -13.95
CA LEU A 253 -55.08 -29.56 -14.61
C LEU A 253 -54.70 -29.25 -16.07
N GLU A 254 -53.41 -29.12 -16.39
CA GLU A 254 -52.95 -28.95 -17.78
C GLU A 254 -53.30 -30.16 -18.66
N LYS A 255 -53.16 -31.37 -18.13
CA LYS A 255 -53.56 -32.60 -18.84
C LYS A 255 -55.08 -32.66 -19.05
N GLU A 256 -55.86 -32.27 -18.05
CA GLU A 256 -57.32 -32.19 -18.16
C GLU A 256 -57.75 -31.16 -19.21
N LEU A 257 -57.14 -29.98 -19.22
CA LEU A 257 -57.42 -28.93 -20.21
C LEU A 257 -57.14 -29.42 -21.63
N SER A 258 -55.99 -30.09 -21.85
CA SER A 258 -55.65 -30.68 -23.14
C SER A 258 -56.73 -31.66 -23.61
N ALA A 259 -57.18 -32.55 -22.72
CA ALA A 259 -58.20 -33.54 -23.05
C ALA A 259 -59.57 -32.91 -23.38
N VAL A 260 -59.98 -31.83 -22.70
CA VAL A 260 -61.23 -31.12 -23.02
C VAL A 260 -61.11 -30.37 -24.35
N SER A 261 -59.97 -29.74 -24.62
CA SER A 261 -59.73 -29.02 -25.87
C SER A 261 -59.78 -29.91 -27.11
N GLU A 262 -59.28 -31.16 -27.00
CA GLU A 262 -59.37 -32.16 -28.06
C GLU A 262 -60.83 -32.58 -28.33
N ARG A 263 -61.64 -32.75 -27.27
CA ARG A 263 -63.07 -33.06 -27.42
C ARG A 263 -63.82 -31.92 -28.09
N ARG A 264 -63.54 -30.67 -27.70
CA ARG A 264 -64.15 -29.48 -28.32
C ARG A 264 -63.86 -29.42 -29.81
N ARG A 265 -62.59 -29.61 -30.20
CA ARG A 265 -62.17 -29.66 -31.61
C ARG A 265 -62.92 -30.73 -32.40
N ALA A 266 -63.05 -31.94 -31.85
CA ALA A 266 -63.78 -33.03 -32.50
C ALA A 266 -65.29 -32.72 -32.66
N ALA A 267 -65.89 -32.00 -31.71
CA ALA A 267 -67.27 -31.52 -31.82
C ALA A 267 -67.43 -30.39 -32.86
N GLU A 268 -66.48 -29.46 -32.95
CA GLU A 268 -66.47 -28.37 -33.95
C GLU A 268 -66.39 -28.95 -35.38
N GLU A 269 -65.55 -29.95 -35.60
CA GLU A 269 -65.42 -30.63 -36.91
C GLU A 269 -66.74 -31.32 -37.32
N ARG A 270 -67.40 -32.04 -36.39
CA ARG A 270 -68.71 -32.67 -36.62
C ARG A 270 -69.80 -31.63 -36.93
N PHE A 271 -69.81 -30.50 -36.23
CA PHE A 271 -70.75 -29.40 -36.48
C PHE A 271 -70.57 -28.81 -37.89
N ALA A 272 -69.33 -28.56 -38.30
CA ALA A 272 -69.01 -27.97 -39.60
C ALA A 272 -69.39 -28.90 -40.78
N GLU A 273 -69.25 -30.21 -40.63
CA GLU A 273 -69.67 -31.17 -41.66
C GLU A 273 -71.19 -31.16 -41.85
N ARG A 274 -71.95 -31.22 -40.75
CA ARG A 274 -73.42 -31.19 -40.77
C ARG A 274 -74.01 -29.90 -41.33
N ASP A 275 -73.41 -28.75 -41.00
CA ASP A 275 -73.87 -27.46 -41.53
C ASP A 275 -73.74 -27.36 -43.06
N ARG A 276 -72.69 -27.96 -43.63
CA ARG A 276 -72.51 -28.05 -45.09
C ARG A 276 -73.60 -28.90 -45.75
N GLU A 277 -73.90 -30.07 -45.17
CA GLU A 277 -74.96 -30.97 -45.66
C GLU A 277 -76.33 -30.26 -45.66
N ARG A 278 -76.66 -29.60 -44.55
CA ARG A 278 -77.90 -28.82 -44.40
C ARG A 278 -78.03 -27.71 -45.44
N THR A 279 -76.96 -26.94 -45.66
CA THR A 279 -76.97 -25.83 -46.63
C THR A 279 -77.22 -26.32 -48.06
N ALA A 280 -76.65 -27.49 -48.43
CA ALA A 280 -76.88 -28.10 -49.74
C ALA A 280 -78.34 -28.55 -49.93
N ILE A 281 -78.94 -29.20 -48.93
CA ILE A 281 -80.35 -29.66 -48.97
C ILE A 281 -81.30 -28.45 -49.06
N TRP A 282 -81.03 -27.39 -48.30
CA TRP A 282 -81.85 -26.17 -48.31
C TRP A 282 -81.85 -25.47 -49.69
N GLY A 283 -80.71 -25.46 -50.40
CA GLY A 283 -80.62 -24.95 -51.76
C GLY A 283 -81.51 -25.71 -52.76
N ILE A 284 -81.54 -27.04 -52.68
CA ILE A 284 -82.37 -27.89 -53.54
C ILE A 284 -83.86 -27.65 -53.27
N LEU A 285 -84.25 -27.50 -52.00
CA LEU A 285 -85.63 -27.27 -51.58
C LEU A 285 -86.20 -25.94 -52.13
N ASN A 286 -85.42 -24.87 -52.07
CA ASN A 286 -85.82 -23.57 -52.64
C ASN A 286 -86.00 -23.63 -54.17
N GLY A 287 -85.14 -24.38 -54.87
CA GLY A 287 -85.29 -24.62 -56.31
C GLY A 287 -86.59 -25.33 -56.66
N LEU A 288 -86.94 -26.38 -55.91
CA LEU A 288 -88.19 -27.13 -56.09
C LEU A 288 -89.43 -26.27 -55.79
N ARG A 289 -89.37 -25.40 -54.78
CA ARG A 289 -90.46 -24.50 -54.40
C ARG A 289 -90.81 -23.51 -55.50
N SER A 290 -89.79 -22.86 -56.08
CA SER A 290 -89.97 -21.94 -57.22
C SER A 290 -90.50 -22.67 -58.47
N GLY A 291 -90.02 -23.89 -58.72
CA GLY A 291 -90.52 -24.72 -59.82
C GLY A 291 -92.01 -25.07 -59.67
N SER A 292 -92.45 -25.42 -58.45
CA SER A 292 -93.85 -25.74 -58.16
C SER A 292 -94.79 -24.58 -58.43
N GLU A 293 -94.39 -23.36 -58.09
CA GLU A 293 -95.22 -22.16 -58.22
C GLU A 293 -95.43 -21.79 -59.69
N LYS A 294 -94.37 -21.84 -60.51
CA LYS A 294 -94.44 -21.57 -61.96
C LYS A 294 -95.39 -22.52 -62.69
N VAL A 295 -95.31 -23.82 -62.40
CA VAL A 295 -96.19 -24.83 -63.04
C VAL A 295 -97.65 -24.64 -62.64
N SER A 296 -97.92 -24.25 -61.39
CA SER A 296 -99.29 -24.00 -60.92
C SER A 296 -99.95 -22.80 -61.60
N ILE A 297 -99.19 -21.74 -61.89
CA ILE A 297 -99.69 -20.54 -62.57
C ILE A 297 -100.10 -20.89 -64.01
N GLU A 298 -99.25 -21.62 -64.73
CA GLU A 298 -99.51 -21.92 -66.15
C GLU A 298 -100.66 -22.92 -66.34
N ALA A 299 -100.81 -23.89 -65.43
CA ALA A 299 -101.97 -24.78 -65.40
C ALA A 299 -103.30 -24.00 -65.28
N SER A 300 -103.32 -22.95 -64.44
CA SER A 300 -104.52 -22.10 -64.24
C SER A 300 -104.88 -21.30 -65.49
N ARG A 301 -103.87 -20.82 -66.24
CA ARG A 301 -104.08 -20.07 -67.49
C ARG A 301 -104.71 -20.95 -68.59
N ILE A 302 -104.23 -22.18 -68.75
CA ILE A 302 -104.71 -23.13 -69.76
C ILE A 302 -106.18 -23.50 -69.51
N ALA A 303 -106.55 -23.72 -68.25
CA ALA A 303 -107.93 -23.98 -67.85
C ALA A 303 -108.91 -22.84 -68.20
N GLU A 304 -108.45 -21.58 -68.15
CA GLU A 304 -109.30 -20.43 -68.53
C GLU A 304 -109.54 -20.34 -70.04
N GLN A 305 -108.53 -20.65 -70.86
CA GLN A 305 -108.66 -20.67 -72.31
C GLN A 305 -109.65 -21.75 -72.78
N GLY A 306 -109.64 -22.93 -72.13
CA GLY A 306 -110.59 -24.01 -72.42
C GLY A 306 -112.04 -23.59 -72.21
N ARG A 307 -112.33 -22.88 -71.11
CA ARG A 307 -113.68 -22.36 -70.82
C ARG A 307 -114.20 -21.40 -71.88
N ARG A 308 -113.33 -20.51 -72.42
CA ARG A 308 -113.74 -19.53 -73.45
C ARG A 308 -114.15 -20.18 -74.77
N LEU A 309 -113.43 -21.20 -75.21
CA LEU A 309 -113.76 -21.91 -76.46
C LEU A 309 -115.06 -22.71 -76.34
N GLY A 310 -115.33 -23.29 -75.17
CA GLY A 310 -116.59 -23.98 -74.89
C GLY A 310 -117.81 -23.08 -75.09
N SER A 311 -117.77 -21.83 -74.59
CA SER A 311 -118.88 -20.88 -74.77
C SER A 311 -119.14 -20.51 -76.23
N ARG A 312 -118.08 -20.40 -77.05
CA ARG A 312 -118.20 -19.97 -78.46
C ARG A 312 -118.85 -21.03 -79.35
N LEU A 313 -118.67 -22.31 -79.03
CA LEU A 313 -119.33 -23.43 -79.71
C LEU A 313 -120.84 -23.38 -79.57
N GLU A 314 -121.32 -23.00 -78.39
CA GLU A 314 -122.74 -23.04 -78.08
C GLU A 314 -123.53 -21.90 -78.75
N GLU A 315 -122.91 -20.74 -78.95
CA GLU A 315 -123.46 -19.67 -79.78
C GLU A 315 -123.71 -20.12 -81.22
N LEU A 316 -122.73 -20.81 -81.83
CA LEU A 316 -122.84 -21.26 -83.22
C LEU A 316 -123.92 -22.34 -83.41
N ARG A 317 -124.16 -23.19 -82.40
CA ARG A 317 -125.24 -24.19 -82.42
C ARG A 317 -126.64 -23.55 -82.50
N LEU A 318 -126.85 -22.46 -81.79
CA LEU A 318 -128.15 -21.78 -81.72
C LEU A 318 -128.53 -21.09 -83.03
N GLU A 319 -127.57 -20.57 -83.79
CA GLU A 319 -127.82 -19.92 -85.10
C GLU A 319 -128.25 -20.90 -86.20
N LEU A 320 -127.87 -22.19 -86.12
CA LEU A 320 -128.17 -23.18 -87.16
C LEU A 320 -129.61 -23.75 -87.08
N ALA A 321 -130.23 -23.69 -85.90
CA ALA A 321 -131.45 -24.44 -85.58
C ALA A 321 -132.73 -24.11 -86.39
N PRO A 322 -133.05 -22.85 -86.78
CA PRO A 322 -134.30 -22.53 -87.49
C PRO A 322 -134.26 -22.82 -89.00
N LEU A 323 -133.08 -23.03 -89.60
CA LEU A 323 -132.89 -23.22 -91.05
C LEU A 323 -133.08 -24.67 -91.52
N THR A 324 -133.39 -25.61 -90.62
CA THR A 324 -133.43 -27.06 -90.88
C THR A 324 -134.82 -27.66 -91.08
N LEU A 325 -135.90 -26.87 -91.13
CA LEU A 325 -137.30 -27.36 -91.05
C LEU A 325 -138.11 -27.44 -92.37
N ASP A 326 -137.56 -27.11 -93.55
CA ASP A 326 -138.24 -27.30 -94.85
C ASP A 326 -137.40 -28.21 -95.78
N LEU A 327 -137.94 -29.38 -96.13
CA LEU A 327 -137.29 -30.40 -96.96
C LEU A 327 -138.18 -30.80 -98.15
N GLY A 328 -137.61 -30.69 -99.35
CA GLY A 328 -138.25 -31.09 -100.60
C GLY A 328 -137.29 -31.23 -101.79
N SER A 329 -136.27 -32.07 -101.62
CA SER A 329 -135.52 -32.84 -102.65
C SER A 329 -134.86 -32.13 -103.86
N SER A 330 -133.54 -31.92 -103.70
CA SER A 330 -132.43 -32.56 -104.45
C SER A 330 -132.23 -32.36 -105.96
N GLY A 331 -131.07 -31.76 -106.33
CA GLY A 331 -130.39 -32.07 -107.59
C GLY A 331 -129.47 -30.99 -108.19
N SER A 332 -128.27 -30.79 -107.62
CA SER A 332 -127.06 -30.06 -108.10
C SER A 332 -127.19 -28.69 -108.81
N ALA A 333 -126.29 -27.77 -108.44
CA ALA A 333 -126.42 -26.31 -108.62
C ALA A 333 -125.61 -25.71 -109.79
N SER A 334 -125.12 -26.51 -110.75
CA SER A 334 -124.21 -25.97 -111.80
C SER A 334 -124.82 -25.89 -113.20
N GLU A 335 -125.68 -26.82 -113.61
CA GLU A 335 -126.33 -26.79 -114.95
C GLU A 335 -127.56 -25.87 -115.00
N ARG A 336 -128.29 -25.73 -113.89
CA ARG A 336 -129.54 -24.95 -113.83
C ARG A 336 -129.33 -23.44 -113.97
N ALA A 337 -128.14 -22.92 -113.66
CA ALA A 337 -127.83 -21.49 -113.75
C ALA A 337 -127.68 -20.99 -115.20
N LYS A 338 -127.29 -21.86 -116.15
CA LYS A 338 -127.23 -21.51 -117.58
C LYS A 338 -128.61 -21.54 -118.24
N HIS A 339 -129.45 -22.49 -117.85
CA HIS A 339 -130.83 -22.62 -118.35
C HIS A 339 -131.70 -21.43 -117.93
N LEU A 340 -131.49 -20.89 -116.72
CA LEU A 340 -132.27 -19.76 -116.18
C LEU A 340 -132.09 -18.45 -116.95
N VAL A 341 -130.87 -18.20 -117.48
CA VAL A 341 -130.60 -17.01 -118.31
C VAL A 341 -131.26 -17.12 -119.68
N GLN A 342 -131.34 -18.34 -120.22
CA GLN A 342 -131.93 -18.62 -121.53
C GLN A 342 -133.48 -18.58 -121.48
N GLU A 343 -134.08 -19.10 -120.40
CA GLU A 343 -135.53 -19.07 -120.18
C GLU A 343 -136.08 -17.65 -119.94
N LEU A 344 -135.32 -16.77 -119.27
CA LEU A 344 -135.74 -15.37 -119.07
C LEU A 344 -135.83 -14.59 -120.38
N ALA A 345 -134.98 -14.91 -121.38
CA ALA A 345 -135.03 -14.28 -122.71
C ALA A 345 -136.23 -14.74 -123.55
N GLU A 346 -136.67 -16.00 -123.40
CA GLU A 346 -137.84 -16.54 -124.09
C GLU A 346 -139.17 -15.96 -123.55
N VAL A 347 -139.22 -15.60 -122.26
CA VAL A 347 -140.40 -14.98 -121.63
C VAL A 347 -140.65 -13.56 -122.16
N ASP A 348 -139.61 -12.77 -122.39
CA ASP A 348 -139.74 -11.43 -122.98
C ASP A 348 -140.23 -11.48 -124.44
N ALA A 349 -139.73 -12.44 -125.23
CA ALA A 349 -140.16 -12.66 -126.60
C ALA A 349 -141.64 -13.11 -126.69
N GLY A 350 -142.09 -13.94 -125.73
CA GLY A 350 -143.49 -14.37 -125.63
C GLY A 350 -144.47 -13.22 -125.32
N LEU A 351 -144.07 -12.29 -124.44
CA LEU A 351 -144.89 -11.13 -124.07
C LEU A 351 -145.06 -10.15 -125.24
N ALA A 352 -144.02 -9.94 -126.06
CA ALA A 352 -144.10 -9.11 -127.25
C ALA A 352 -145.06 -9.69 -128.32
N THR A 353 -145.05 -11.02 -128.49
CA THR A 353 -145.89 -11.73 -129.46
C THR A 353 -147.37 -11.70 -129.06
N ALA A 354 -147.67 -11.83 -127.76
CA ALA A 354 -149.03 -11.75 -127.23
C ALA A 354 -149.66 -10.35 -127.38
N ALA A 355 -148.85 -9.29 -127.31
CA ALA A 355 -149.33 -7.92 -127.51
C ALA A 355 -149.72 -7.62 -128.97
N GLU A 356 -149.00 -8.18 -129.93
CA GLU A 356 -149.25 -8.01 -131.37
C GLU A 356 -150.49 -8.79 -131.83
N GLY A 357 -150.70 -10.01 -131.31
CA GLY A 357 -151.89 -10.83 -131.59
C GLY A 357 -153.20 -10.18 -131.11
N LEU A 358 -153.17 -9.47 -129.97
CA LEU A 358 -154.32 -8.74 -129.43
C LEU A 358 -154.79 -7.57 -130.33
N ARG A 359 -153.94 -7.07 -131.24
CA ARG A 359 -154.28 -5.99 -132.17
C ARG A 359 -154.98 -6.50 -133.44
N GLN A 360 -154.57 -7.64 -133.99
CA GLN A 360 -155.15 -8.17 -135.24
C GLN A 360 -156.58 -8.73 -135.07
N ALA A 361 -156.96 -9.14 -133.85
CA ALA A 361 -158.28 -9.72 -133.58
C ALA A 361 -159.47 -8.72 -133.62
N LYS A 362 -159.24 -7.41 -133.84
CA LYS A 362 -160.29 -6.37 -133.86
C LYS A 362 -160.92 -6.07 -135.23
N GLY A 363 -160.38 -6.52 -136.37
CA GLY A 363 -160.95 -6.27 -137.71
C GLY A 363 -162.01 -7.27 -138.17
N GLU A 364 -162.97 -6.84 -139.01
CA GLU A 364 -164.08 -7.64 -139.58
C GLU A 364 -163.62 -8.67 -140.63
N GLY A 365 -162.80 -9.63 -140.21
CA GLY A 365 -162.44 -10.83 -140.98
C GLY A 365 -163.19 -12.09 -140.51
N PRO A 366 -163.06 -13.22 -141.24
CA PRO A 366 -163.76 -14.48 -140.92
C PRO A 366 -163.39 -15.07 -139.55
N GLU A 367 -164.38 -15.68 -138.89
CA GLU A 367 -164.40 -16.17 -137.51
C GLU A 367 -163.25 -17.15 -137.16
N SER A 368 -162.75 -17.90 -138.16
CA SER A 368 -161.63 -18.83 -138.01
C SER A 368 -160.31 -18.18 -137.58
N LYS A 369 -160.06 -16.91 -137.93
CA LYS A 369 -158.80 -16.21 -137.57
C LYS A 369 -158.83 -15.58 -136.17
N ARG A 370 -160.00 -15.45 -135.55
CA ARG A 370 -160.17 -14.85 -134.21
C ARG A 370 -159.97 -15.86 -133.08
N LEU A 371 -160.39 -17.11 -133.29
CA LEU A 371 -160.22 -18.22 -132.34
C LEU A 371 -158.75 -18.65 -132.19
N GLU A 372 -157.98 -18.57 -133.27
CA GLU A 372 -156.55 -18.89 -133.29
C GLU A 372 -155.74 -17.87 -132.46
N ALA A 373 -156.02 -16.58 -132.62
CA ALA A 373 -155.33 -15.50 -131.91
C ALA A 373 -155.59 -15.49 -130.38
N LEU A 374 -156.77 -15.94 -129.92
CA LEU A 374 -157.12 -16.01 -128.50
C LEU A 374 -156.51 -17.24 -127.79
N ALA A 375 -156.28 -18.34 -128.51
CA ALA A 375 -155.62 -19.54 -127.98
C ALA A 375 -154.12 -19.32 -127.72
N ASP A 376 -153.46 -18.50 -128.55
CA ASP A 376 -152.04 -18.20 -128.42
C ASP A 376 -151.75 -17.27 -127.22
N VAL A 377 -152.67 -16.36 -126.88
CA VAL A 377 -152.54 -15.47 -125.71
C VAL A 377 -152.64 -16.24 -124.39
N HIS A 378 -153.50 -17.26 -124.29
CA HIS A 378 -153.66 -18.04 -123.06
C HIS A 378 -152.44 -18.94 -122.78
N LYS A 379 -151.82 -19.53 -123.81
CA LYS A 379 -150.61 -20.34 -123.69
C LYS A 379 -149.38 -19.53 -123.23
N GLY A 380 -149.33 -18.23 -123.57
CA GLY A 380 -148.24 -17.35 -123.15
C GLY A 380 -148.26 -17.04 -121.65
N ALA A 381 -149.44 -16.86 -121.06
CA ALA A 381 -149.59 -16.41 -119.66
C ALA A 381 -149.31 -17.52 -118.60
N GLU A 382 -149.64 -18.78 -118.88
CA GLU A 382 -149.37 -19.90 -117.95
C GLU A 382 -147.88 -20.23 -117.82
N ARG A 383 -147.11 -20.00 -118.88
CA ARG A 383 -145.66 -20.24 -118.86
C ARG A 383 -144.97 -19.26 -117.90
N ALA A 384 -145.28 -17.97 -117.97
CA ALA A 384 -144.61 -16.94 -117.17
C ALA A 384 -144.77 -17.10 -115.64
N THR A 385 -145.91 -17.59 -115.15
CA THR A 385 -146.19 -17.72 -113.70
C THR A 385 -145.50 -18.93 -113.05
N THR A 386 -145.24 -19.99 -113.82
CA THR A 386 -144.64 -21.23 -113.30
C THR A 386 -143.12 -21.10 -113.09
N HIS A 387 -142.44 -20.30 -113.91
CA HIS A 387 -140.99 -20.09 -113.78
C HIS A 387 -140.62 -19.16 -112.60
N ALA A 388 -141.47 -18.21 -112.22
CA ALA A 388 -141.19 -17.26 -111.12
C ALA A 388 -141.09 -17.92 -109.73
N ARG A 389 -141.94 -18.90 -109.40
CA ARG A 389 -141.92 -19.59 -108.09
C ARG A 389 -140.72 -20.53 -107.89
N ARG A 390 -140.06 -20.95 -108.97
CA ARG A 390 -138.90 -21.86 -108.90
C ARG A 390 -137.59 -21.15 -108.53
N ALA A 391 -137.51 -19.83 -108.70
CA ALA A 391 -136.32 -19.05 -108.43
C ALA A 391 -136.07 -18.75 -106.94
N GLU A 392 -137.13 -18.60 -106.12
CA GLU A 392 -136.99 -18.27 -104.68
C GLU A 392 -136.45 -19.42 -103.82
N SER A 393 -136.73 -20.69 -104.15
CA SER A 393 -136.34 -21.85 -103.33
C SER A 393 -134.84 -22.15 -103.33
N LEU A 394 -134.04 -21.62 -104.27
CA LEU A 394 -132.63 -22.00 -104.46
C LEU A 394 -131.64 -21.16 -103.64
N LEU A 395 -132.05 -19.99 -103.10
CA LEU A 395 -131.16 -19.08 -102.36
C LEU A 395 -130.96 -19.48 -100.88
N GLY A 396 -131.87 -20.26 -100.28
CA GLY A 396 -131.80 -20.68 -98.88
C GLY A 396 -130.77 -21.77 -98.54
N GLU A 397 -130.34 -22.58 -99.51
CA GLU A 397 -129.45 -23.73 -99.25
C GLU A 397 -127.98 -23.32 -99.00
N ARG A 398 -127.47 -22.27 -99.67
CA ARG A 398 -126.07 -21.82 -99.54
C ARG A 398 -125.71 -21.28 -98.15
N HIS A 399 -126.68 -20.77 -97.39
CA HIS A 399 -126.41 -20.18 -96.08
C HIS A 399 -126.13 -21.24 -95.00
N ARG A 400 -126.75 -22.42 -95.12
CA ARG A 400 -126.59 -23.54 -94.16
C ARG A 400 -125.19 -24.15 -94.18
N GLU A 401 -124.63 -24.40 -95.35
CA GLU A 401 -123.36 -25.11 -95.51
C GLU A 401 -122.18 -24.36 -94.84
N ARG A 402 -122.18 -23.03 -94.95
CA ARG A 402 -121.11 -22.16 -94.41
C ARG A 402 -121.07 -22.09 -92.88
N LEU A 403 -122.19 -22.30 -92.19
CA LEU A 403 -122.23 -22.30 -90.72
C LEU A 403 -121.78 -23.65 -90.14
N GLY A 404 -122.03 -24.76 -90.84
CA GLY A 404 -121.58 -26.10 -90.43
C GLY A 404 -120.05 -26.24 -90.38
N GLU A 405 -119.33 -25.68 -91.35
CA GLU A 405 -117.86 -25.75 -91.38
C GLU A 405 -117.21 -25.04 -90.18
N LYS A 406 -117.74 -23.88 -89.77
CA LYS A 406 -117.18 -23.10 -88.65
C LYS A 406 -117.35 -23.79 -87.29
N MET A 407 -118.41 -24.56 -87.10
CA MET A 407 -118.62 -25.31 -85.85
C MET A 407 -117.57 -26.41 -85.65
N ALA A 408 -117.21 -27.12 -86.72
CA ALA A 408 -116.26 -28.22 -86.65
C ALA A 408 -114.84 -27.76 -86.24
N GLU A 409 -114.41 -26.57 -86.68
CA GLU A 409 -113.11 -25.99 -86.31
C GLU A 409 -112.99 -25.70 -84.80
N VAL A 410 -114.03 -25.12 -84.19
CA VAL A 410 -114.00 -24.76 -82.76
C VAL A 410 -114.03 -26.00 -81.87
N GLU A 411 -114.70 -27.08 -82.30
CA GLU A 411 -114.78 -28.36 -81.59
C GLU A 411 -113.43 -29.07 -81.51
N SER A 412 -112.63 -29.04 -82.58
CA SER A 412 -111.27 -29.59 -82.55
C SER A 412 -110.33 -28.85 -81.59
N LEU A 413 -110.41 -27.52 -81.51
CA LEU A 413 -109.54 -26.72 -80.64
C LEU A 413 -109.89 -26.91 -79.16
N ALA A 414 -111.17 -27.04 -78.82
CA ALA A 414 -111.61 -27.31 -77.45
C ALA A 414 -111.08 -28.67 -76.94
N GLY A 415 -111.07 -29.70 -77.79
CA GLY A 415 -110.55 -31.02 -77.45
C GLY A 415 -109.06 -31.02 -77.10
N LEU A 416 -108.24 -30.25 -77.84
CA LEU A 416 -106.80 -30.14 -77.56
C LEU A 416 -106.51 -29.48 -76.20
N ILE A 417 -107.20 -28.39 -75.85
CA ILE A 417 -106.95 -27.70 -74.57
C ILE A 417 -107.27 -28.58 -73.36
N ALA A 418 -108.33 -29.40 -73.42
CA ALA A 418 -108.69 -30.31 -72.33
C ALA A 418 -107.59 -31.33 -72.01
N THR A 419 -106.89 -31.84 -73.03
CA THR A 419 -105.77 -32.77 -72.83
C THR A 419 -104.58 -32.11 -72.14
N ILE A 420 -104.27 -30.87 -72.50
CA ILE A 420 -103.16 -30.10 -71.92
C ILE A 420 -103.46 -29.74 -70.46
N GLU A 421 -104.70 -29.34 -70.16
CA GLU A 421 -105.14 -29.02 -68.79
C GLU A 421 -104.91 -30.20 -67.83
N THR A 422 -105.27 -31.41 -68.27
CA THR A 422 -105.11 -32.63 -67.47
C THR A 422 -103.62 -32.94 -67.18
N ALA A 423 -102.75 -32.82 -68.18
CA ALA A 423 -101.31 -33.05 -68.03
C ALA A 423 -100.63 -32.01 -67.11
N ALA A 424 -101.03 -30.74 -67.22
CA ALA A 424 -100.53 -29.67 -66.36
C ALA A 424 -100.90 -29.88 -64.89
N GLY A 425 -102.14 -30.32 -64.62
CA GLY A 425 -102.61 -30.63 -63.26
C GLY A 425 -101.84 -31.77 -62.59
N GLN A 426 -101.56 -32.86 -63.30
CA GLN A 426 -100.78 -33.99 -62.76
C GLN A 426 -99.34 -33.60 -62.40
N THR A 427 -98.71 -32.79 -63.24
CA THR A 427 -97.33 -32.31 -63.01
C THR A 427 -97.24 -31.43 -61.77
N ALA A 428 -98.21 -30.55 -61.55
CA ALA A 428 -98.27 -29.68 -60.37
C ALA A 428 -98.39 -30.48 -59.06
N LEU A 429 -99.15 -31.58 -59.07
CA LEU A 429 -99.32 -32.44 -57.88
C LEU A 429 -98.02 -33.18 -57.54
N ALA A 430 -97.34 -33.76 -58.53
CA ALA A 430 -96.10 -34.51 -58.32
C ALA A 430 -94.96 -33.65 -57.75
N ILE A 431 -94.85 -32.38 -58.18
CA ILE A 431 -93.84 -31.46 -57.63
C ILE A 431 -94.16 -31.13 -56.16
N ARG A 432 -95.43 -30.91 -55.82
CA ARG A 432 -95.86 -30.59 -54.46
C ARG A 432 -95.51 -31.69 -53.46
N GLU A 433 -95.71 -32.96 -53.83
CA GLU A 433 -95.34 -34.09 -52.97
C GLU A 433 -93.82 -34.17 -52.71
N ARG A 434 -93.00 -33.84 -53.72
CA ARG A 434 -91.54 -33.82 -53.56
C ARG A 434 -91.07 -32.70 -52.63
N VAL A 435 -91.71 -31.53 -52.67
CA VAL A 435 -91.42 -30.41 -51.75
C VAL A 435 -91.70 -30.82 -50.31
N SER A 436 -92.87 -31.38 -50.01
CA SER A 436 -93.22 -31.79 -48.64
C SER A 436 -92.31 -32.89 -48.07
N ARG A 437 -91.76 -33.77 -48.91
CA ARG A 437 -90.80 -34.80 -48.46
C ARG A 437 -89.48 -34.17 -48.03
N ALA A 438 -88.97 -33.21 -48.82
CA ALA A 438 -87.73 -32.52 -48.52
C ALA A 438 -87.84 -31.58 -47.30
N GLU A 439 -89.02 -31.01 -47.04
CA GLU A 439 -89.27 -30.20 -45.83
C GLU A 439 -89.13 -31.03 -44.55
N ARG A 440 -89.57 -32.29 -44.54
CA ARG A 440 -89.47 -33.17 -43.35
C ARG A 440 -88.03 -33.55 -43.01
N THR A 441 -87.19 -33.78 -44.02
CA THR A 441 -85.77 -34.11 -43.79
C THR A 441 -85.00 -32.95 -43.16
N VAL A 442 -85.26 -31.71 -43.61
CA VAL A 442 -84.61 -30.51 -43.04
C VAL A 442 -84.99 -30.26 -41.58
N ILE A 443 -86.22 -30.60 -41.19
CA ILE A 443 -86.69 -30.48 -39.79
C ILE A 443 -86.05 -31.55 -38.89
N GLY A 444 -85.87 -32.78 -39.40
CA GLY A 444 -85.18 -33.85 -38.66
C GLY A 444 -83.73 -33.48 -38.31
N ASP A 445 -83.00 -32.90 -39.27
CA ASP A 445 -81.60 -32.50 -39.09
C ASP A 445 -81.41 -31.31 -38.11
N GLN A 446 -82.48 -30.61 -37.72
CA GLN A 446 -82.39 -29.54 -36.71
C GLN A 446 -82.13 -30.09 -35.29
N GLY A 447 -82.66 -31.27 -34.95
CA GLY A 447 -82.47 -31.88 -33.62
C GLY A 447 -81.02 -32.28 -33.36
N ASP A 448 -80.36 -32.89 -34.35
CA ASP A 448 -78.96 -33.31 -34.25
C ASP A 448 -77.99 -32.12 -34.13
N ALA A 449 -78.33 -30.98 -34.74
CA ALA A 449 -77.52 -29.75 -34.64
C ALA A 449 -77.57 -29.13 -33.23
N ASP A 450 -78.72 -29.23 -32.54
CA ASP A 450 -78.88 -28.74 -31.18
C ASP A 450 -78.09 -29.59 -30.16
N GLU A 451 -77.97 -30.90 -30.38
CA GLU A 451 -77.17 -31.80 -29.54
C GLU A 451 -75.66 -31.49 -29.61
N ILE A 452 -75.12 -31.30 -30.83
CA ILE A 452 -73.70 -30.94 -31.01
C ILE A 452 -73.42 -29.54 -30.43
N SER A 453 -74.36 -28.60 -30.56
CA SER A 453 -74.26 -27.27 -29.96
C SER A 453 -74.21 -27.33 -28.42
N ALA A 454 -75.00 -28.21 -27.79
CA ALA A 454 -74.97 -28.44 -26.35
C ALA A 454 -73.63 -29.06 -25.88
N GLU A 455 -73.07 -30.01 -26.64
CA GLU A 455 -71.76 -30.61 -26.37
C GLU A 455 -70.63 -29.57 -26.44
N LEU A 456 -70.66 -28.68 -27.45
CA LEU A 456 -69.70 -27.58 -27.59
C LEU A 456 -69.76 -26.60 -26.42
N LYS A 457 -70.97 -26.25 -25.97
CA LYS A 457 -71.16 -25.36 -24.83
C LYS A 457 -70.62 -25.98 -23.53
N ALA A 458 -70.90 -27.26 -23.28
CA ALA A 458 -70.39 -27.97 -22.11
C ALA A 458 -68.84 -28.07 -22.09
N CYS A 459 -68.22 -28.29 -23.26
CA CYS A 459 -66.77 -28.27 -23.38
C CYS A 459 -66.19 -26.86 -23.12
N SER A 460 -66.81 -25.82 -23.67
CA SER A 460 -66.40 -24.42 -23.45
C SER A 460 -66.49 -24.02 -21.97
N ASP A 461 -67.58 -24.38 -21.28
CA ASP A 461 -67.75 -24.07 -19.86
C ASP A 461 -66.69 -24.78 -19.00
N SER A 462 -66.37 -26.04 -19.33
CA SER A 462 -65.34 -26.83 -18.65
C SER A 462 -63.93 -26.26 -18.87
N GLU A 463 -63.61 -25.78 -20.07
CA GLU A 463 -62.32 -25.13 -20.35
C GLU A 463 -62.14 -23.86 -19.52
N VAL A 464 -63.17 -23.01 -19.43
CA VAL A 464 -63.13 -21.78 -18.64
C VAL A 464 -62.93 -22.10 -17.16
N GLU A 465 -63.60 -23.13 -16.63
CA GLU A 465 -63.42 -23.55 -15.23
C GLU A 465 -62.00 -24.07 -14.96
N ILE A 466 -61.46 -24.93 -15.83
CA ILE A 466 -60.11 -25.48 -15.69
C ILE A 466 -59.06 -24.36 -15.83
N GLN A 467 -59.22 -23.43 -16.78
CA GLN A 467 -58.34 -22.27 -16.93
C GLN A 467 -58.37 -21.36 -15.69
N GLY A 468 -59.53 -21.17 -15.08
CA GLY A 468 -59.67 -20.44 -13.81
C GLY A 468 -58.90 -21.10 -12.66
N LYS A 469 -59.04 -22.42 -12.49
CA LYS A 469 -58.30 -23.20 -11.49
C LYS A 469 -56.79 -23.17 -11.75
N LEU A 470 -56.38 -23.32 -13.01
CA LEU A 470 -54.97 -23.32 -13.42
C LEU A 470 -54.31 -21.98 -13.10
N ARG A 471 -54.99 -20.85 -13.33
CA ARG A 471 -54.49 -19.52 -12.95
C ARG A 471 -54.26 -19.39 -11.44
N ALA A 472 -55.21 -19.84 -10.62
CA ALA A 472 -55.08 -19.80 -9.16
C ALA A 472 -53.94 -20.70 -8.64
N VAL A 473 -53.79 -21.90 -9.19
CA VAL A 473 -52.70 -22.82 -8.80
C VAL A 473 -51.35 -22.30 -9.30
N ALA A 474 -51.28 -21.70 -10.49
CA ALA A 474 -50.04 -21.09 -11.00
C ALA A 474 -49.55 -19.94 -10.10
N GLU A 475 -50.46 -19.13 -9.56
CA GLU A 475 -50.13 -18.10 -8.57
C GLU A 475 -49.60 -18.72 -7.26
N GLN A 476 -50.22 -19.79 -6.76
CA GLN A 476 -49.74 -20.53 -5.59
C GLN A 476 -48.35 -21.15 -5.80
N VAL A 477 -48.09 -21.75 -6.96
CA VAL A 477 -46.76 -22.28 -7.33
C VAL A 477 -45.73 -21.16 -7.30
N THR A 478 -46.03 -20.03 -7.95
CA THR A 478 -45.12 -18.89 -8.01
C THR A 478 -44.82 -18.36 -6.61
N SER A 479 -45.84 -18.18 -5.77
CA SER A 479 -45.66 -17.71 -4.39
C SER A 479 -44.80 -18.66 -3.55
N ALA A 480 -45.05 -19.97 -3.63
CA ALA A 480 -44.31 -20.97 -2.86
C ALA A 480 -42.87 -21.14 -3.36
N GLU A 481 -42.64 -21.03 -4.67
CA GLU A 481 -41.28 -21.05 -5.26
C GLU A 481 -40.47 -19.82 -4.86
N VAL A 482 -41.09 -18.63 -4.88
CA VAL A 482 -40.46 -17.39 -4.42
C VAL A 482 -40.12 -17.45 -2.93
N GLU A 483 -41.02 -17.97 -2.10
CA GLU A 483 -40.77 -18.17 -0.66
C GLU A 483 -39.60 -19.16 -0.42
N ALA A 484 -39.58 -20.29 -1.13
CA ALA A 484 -38.49 -21.26 -1.05
C ALA A 484 -37.14 -20.68 -1.53
N ALA A 485 -37.16 -19.85 -2.59
CA ALA A 485 -35.96 -19.15 -3.06
C ALA A 485 -35.44 -18.16 -2.02
N HIS A 486 -36.31 -17.30 -1.47
CA HIS A 486 -35.94 -16.35 -0.42
C HIS A 486 -35.40 -17.02 0.84
N LEU A 487 -36.01 -18.11 1.29
CA LEU A 487 -35.49 -18.89 2.43
C LEU A 487 -34.15 -19.56 2.11
N GLY A 488 -33.97 -20.02 0.87
CA GLY A 488 -32.69 -20.57 0.40
C GLY A 488 -31.57 -19.54 0.39
N ASP A 489 -31.83 -18.33 -0.11
CA ASP A 489 -30.86 -17.23 -0.13
C ASP A 489 -30.49 -16.81 1.29
N ARG A 490 -31.47 -16.60 2.17
CA ARG A 490 -31.23 -16.28 3.60
C ARG A 490 -30.40 -17.34 4.29
N ARG A 491 -30.63 -18.62 3.99
CA ARG A 491 -29.83 -19.72 4.54
C ARG A 491 -28.39 -19.65 4.06
N ALA A 492 -28.17 -19.42 2.77
CA ALA A 492 -26.83 -19.31 2.19
C ALA A 492 -26.06 -18.11 2.78
N GLU A 493 -26.73 -16.98 2.98
CA GLU A 493 -26.18 -15.81 3.66
C GLU A 493 -25.80 -16.12 5.12
N ALA A 494 -26.72 -16.73 5.88
CA ALA A 494 -26.47 -17.13 7.26
C ALA A 494 -25.30 -18.13 7.37
N ALA A 495 -25.23 -19.13 6.50
CA ALA A 495 -24.13 -20.09 6.46
C ALA A 495 -22.78 -19.41 6.17
N GLY A 496 -22.75 -18.48 5.20
CA GLY A 496 -21.55 -17.72 4.86
C GLY A 496 -21.11 -16.78 5.99
N GLU A 497 -22.07 -16.15 6.68
CA GLU A 497 -21.80 -15.32 7.85
C GLU A 497 -21.26 -16.13 9.02
N LEU A 498 -21.86 -17.29 9.31
CA LEU A 498 -21.41 -18.19 10.37
C LEU A 498 -19.98 -18.68 10.14
N ALA A 499 -19.63 -19.03 8.90
CA ALA A 499 -18.29 -19.44 8.52
C ALA A 499 -17.25 -18.32 8.76
N ARG A 500 -17.58 -17.07 8.40
CA ARG A 500 -16.71 -15.92 8.67
C ARG A 500 -16.53 -15.65 10.16
N ILE A 501 -17.58 -15.83 10.96
CA ILE A 501 -17.50 -15.68 12.42
C ILE A 501 -16.65 -16.80 13.03
N ALA A 502 -16.81 -18.04 12.58
CA ALA A 502 -16.00 -19.19 13.02
C ALA A 502 -14.51 -18.99 12.71
N GLU A 503 -14.17 -18.50 11.52
CA GLU A 503 -12.79 -18.20 11.13
C GLU A 503 -12.16 -17.13 12.03
N LYS A 504 -12.91 -16.05 12.33
CA LYS A 504 -12.44 -14.98 13.22
C LYS A 504 -12.28 -15.43 14.68
N LEU A 505 -13.19 -16.27 15.17
CA LEU A 505 -13.13 -16.79 16.54
C LEU A 505 -12.13 -17.94 16.68
N GLN A 506 -11.78 -18.62 15.59
CA GLN A 506 -10.99 -19.86 15.56
C GLN A 506 -11.58 -20.97 16.45
N VAL A 507 -12.91 -21.01 16.53
CA VAL A 507 -13.68 -21.97 17.34
C VAL A 507 -14.78 -22.57 16.48
N GLU A 508 -15.03 -23.86 16.68
CA GLU A 508 -16.17 -24.55 16.08
C GLU A 508 -17.46 -24.12 16.78
N ILE A 509 -18.41 -23.58 16.02
CA ILE A 509 -19.67 -23.06 16.57
C ILE A 509 -20.64 -24.24 16.71
N PRO A 510 -21.13 -24.55 17.93
CA PRO A 510 -22.03 -25.67 18.14
C PRO A 510 -23.38 -25.43 17.45
N GLU A 511 -23.96 -26.50 16.89
CA GLU A 511 -25.34 -26.46 16.39
C GLU A 511 -26.32 -26.34 17.57
N PRO A 512 -27.29 -25.41 17.52
CA PRO A 512 -28.27 -25.25 18.59
C PRO A 512 -29.25 -26.43 18.61
N GLU A 513 -29.54 -26.93 19.82
CA GLU A 513 -30.50 -28.04 20.03
C GLU A 513 -31.96 -27.59 20.02
N GLU A 514 -32.22 -26.36 20.49
CA GLU A 514 -33.56 -25.79 20.66
C GLU A 514 -33.67 -24.40 20.01
N GLU A 515 -34.88 -24.04 19.55
CA GLU A 515 -35.16 -22.72 18.98
C GLU A 515 -35.18 -21.71 20.13
N LEU A 516 -34.50 -20.57 19.94
CA LEU A 516 -34.43 -19.54 20.97
C LEU A 516 -35.83 -18.99 21.25
N GLU A 517 -36.21 -18.91 22.52
CA GLU A 517 -37.44 -18.21 22.90
C GLU A 517 -37.37 -16.74 22.47
N GLU A 518 -38.52 -16.16 22.12
CA GLU A 518 -38.59 -14.78 21.63
C GLU A 518 -37.98 -13.78 22.64
N GLU A 519 -38.17 -14.04 23.94
CA GLU A 519 -37.55 -13.27 25.02
C GLU A 519 -36.02 -13.38 25.05
N GLU A 520 -35.45 -14.58 24.84
CA GLU A 520 -34.00 -14.79 24.80
C GLU A 520 -33.38 -14.11 23.57
N ARG A 521 -34.03 -14.21 22.41
CA ARG A 521 -33.60 -13.56 21.17
C ARG A 521 -33.54 -12.04 21.34
N GLU A 522 -34.60 -11.44 21.90
CA GLU A 522 -34.62 -10.01 22.22
C GLU A 522 -33.50 -9.61 23.19
N GLN A 523 -33.21 -10.43 24.21
CA GLN A 523 -32.13 -10.15 25.16
C GLN A 523 -30.76 -10.16 24.49
N ILE A 524 -30.50 -11.13 23.60
CA ILE A 524 -29.24 -11.22 22.83
C ILE A 524 -29.10 -10.01 21.91
N GLU A 525 -30.17 -9.62 21.19
CA GLU A 525 -30.18 -8.45 20.31
C GLU A 525 -29.95 -7.14 21.09
N LYS A 526 -30.62 -6.95 22.24
CA LYS A 526 -30.38 -5.80 23.14
C LYS A 526 -28.93 -5.77 23.62
N ARG A 527 -28.35 -6.93 23.94
CA ARG A 527 -26.96 -7.03 24.39
C ARG A 527 -25.97 -6.73 23.26
N LEU A 528 -26.22 -7.22 22.05
CA LEU A 528 -25.45 -6.88 20.84
C LEU A 528 -25.50 -5.39 20.56
N HIS A 529 -26.67 -4.77 20.67
CA HIS A 529 -26.82 -3.32 20.51
C HIS A 529 -25.97 -2.55 21.54
N ASN A 530 -26.04 -2.94 22.81
CA ASN A 530 -25.26 -2.32 23.88
C ASN A 530 -23.74 -2.50 23.70
N LEU A 531 -23.29 -3.68 23.27
CA LEU A 531 -21.88 -3.94 22.99
C LEU A 531 -21.38 -3.11 21.80
N ARG A 532 -22.16 -3.02 20.71
CA ARG A 532 -21.84 -2.18 19.55
C ARG A 532 -21.74 -0.71 19.93
N ALA A 533 -22.71 -0.21 20.69
CA ALA A 533 -22.69 1.16 21.20
C ALA A 533 -21.47 1.41 22.10
N ARG A 534 -21.07 0.42 22.92
CA ARG A 534 -19.86 0.52 23.73
C ARG A 534 -18.58 0.50 22.89
N ARG A 535 -18.52 -0.30 21.82
CA ARG A 535 -17.40 -0.33 20.87
C ARG A 535 -17.28 0.99 20.09
N GLU A 536 -18.40 1.56 19.65
CA GLU A 536 -18.42 2.88 18.99
C GLU A 536 -17.94 3.99 19.92
N ARG A 537 -18.33 3.97 21.21
CA ARG A 537 -17.83 4.93 22.21
C ARG A 537 -16.33 4.81 22.49
N LEU A 538 -15.74 3.62 22.34
CA LEU A 538 -14.29 3.43 22.45
C LEU A 538 -13.53 4.03 21.26
N GLY A 539 -14.20 4.21 20.12
CA GLY A 539 -13.61 4.75 18.90
C GLY A 539 -12.63 3.79 18.21
N PRO A 540 -11.83 4.27 17.26
CA PRO A 540 -10.84 3.44 16.57
C PRO A 540 -9.73 3.05 17.56
N VAL A 541 -9.68 1.77 17.90
CA VAL A 541 -8.64 1.17 18.75
C VAL A 541 -7.51 0.60 17.88
N ASN A 542 -6.26 0.87 18.26
CA ASN A 542 -5.09 0.29 17.59
C ASN A 542 -4.87 -1.16 18.07
N PRO A 543 -4.98 -2.18 17.21
CA PRO A 543 -4.79 -3.58 17.60
C PRO A 543 -3.34 -3.92 17.99
N LEU A 544 -2.35 -3.10 17.60
CA LEU A 544 -0.94 -3.29 17.94
C LEU A 544 -0.52 -2.56 19.22
N ALA A 545 -1.41 -1.77 19.84
CA ALA A 545 -1.08 -0.94 20.99
C ALA A 545 -0.51 -1.73 22.19
N GLN A 546 -0.93 -2.99 22.36
CA GLN A 546 -0.40 -3.85 23.42
C GLN A 546 1.07 -4.21 23.17
N LYS A 547 1.42 -4.60 21.95
CA LYS A 547 2.81 -4.90 21.57
C LYS A 547 3.69 -3.66 21.65
N GLU A 548 3.20 -2.52 21.15
CA GLU A 548 3.91 -1.24 21.22
C GLU A 548 4.19 -0.82 22.67
N TYR A 549 3.26 -1.07 23.59
CA TYR A 549 3.46 -0.82 25.02
C TYR A 549 4.50 -1.75 25.64
N GLU A 550 4.47 -3.05 25.30
CA GLU A 550 5.45 -4.05 25.76
C GLU A 550 6.87 -3.71 25.27
N GLU A 551 7.04 -3.40 23.98
CA GLU A 551 8.32 -2.98 23.39
C GLU A 551 8.85 -1.70 24.04
N ALA A 552 7.99 -0.71 24.28
CA ALA A 552 8.38 0.52 24.94
C ALA A 552 8.80 0.29 26.40
N LEU A 553 8.17 -0.66 27.10
CA LEU A 553 8.53 -1.03 28.47
C LEU A 553 9.91 -1.67 28.52
N GLU A 554 10.19 -2.63 27.63
CA GLU A 554 11.52 -3.24 27.48
C GLU A 554 12.60 -2.18 27.18
N HIS A 555 12.29 -1.20 26.32
CA HIS A 555 13.23 -0.12 26.03
C HIS A 555 13.54 0.74 27.27
N VAL A 556 12.54 1.05 28.10
CA VAL A 556 12.76 1.77 29.36
C VAL A 556 13.62 0.96 30.32
N GLU A 557 13.42 -0.35 30.41
CA GLU A 557 14.26 -1.23 31.24
C GLU A 557 15.72 -1.23 30.76
N GLN A 558 15.95 -1.27 29.45
CA GLN A 558 17.30 -1.15 28.88
C GLN A 558 17.96 0.20 29.22
N LEU A 559 17.22 1.30 29.10
CA LEU A 559 17.73 2.64 29.44
C LEU A 559 18.09 2.74 30.93
N VAL A 560 17.28 2.16 31.82
CA VAL A 560 17.58 2.10 33.26
C VAL A 560 18.89 1.34 33.50
N SER A 561 19.08 0.18 32.85
CA SER A 561 20.32 -0.59 32.97
C SER A 561 21.55 0.21 32.49
N GLN A 562 21.44 0.91 31.36
CA GLN A 562 22.52 1.74 30.83
C GLN A 562 22.87 2.92 31.75
N ARG A 563 21.86 3.53 32.37
CA ARG A 563 22.06 4.57 33.38
C ARG A 563 22.85 4.02 34.57
N GLU A 564 22.43 2.89 35.12
CA GLU A 564 23.11 2.25 36.25
C GLU A 564 24.55 1.84 35.93
N ASP A 565 24.82 1.37 34.71
CA ASP A 565 26.18 1.11 34.23
C ASP A 565 27.03 2.39 34.20
N THR A 566 26.45 3.50 33.75
CA THR A 566 27.12 4.81 33.69
C THR A 566 27.41 5.33 35.10
N GLU A 567 26.47 5.18 36.04
CA GLU A 567 26.67 5.51 37.46
C GLU A 567 27.76 4.65 38.12
N ARG A 568 27.84 3.36 37.77
CA ARG A 568 28.94 2.47 38.22
C ARG A 568 30.29 2.96 37.69
N ALA A 569 30.39 3.22 36.39
CA ALA A 569 31.62 3.73 35.77
C ALA A 569 32.08 5.07 36.36
N MET A 570 31.14 5.95 36.71
CA MET A 570 31.43 7.22 37.39
C MET A 570 32.08 6.99 38.75
N ARG A 571 31.48 6.13 39.60
CA ARG A 571 32.04 5.77 40.92
C ARG A 571 33.40 5.10 40.83
N GLU A 572 33.63 4.25 39.82
CA GLU A 572 34.93 3.64 39.56
C GLU A 572 36.00 4.69 39.21
N LEU A 573 35.66 5.67 38.37
CA LEU A 573 36.58 6.75 38.00
C LEU A 573 36.94 7.64 39.20
N GLU A 574 35.97 7.96 40.05
CA GLU A 574 36.21 8.68 41.32
C GLU A 574 37.14 7.89 42.24
N GLY A 575 36.94 6.57 42.34
CA GLY A 575 37.84 5.67 43.08
C GLY A 575 39.27 5.71 42.54
N VAL A 576 39.43 5.61 41.22
CA VAL A 576 40.75 5.68 40.56
C VAL A 576 41.45 7.01 40.82
N ILE A 577 40.72 8.13 40.79
CA ILE A 577 41.29 9.46 41.08
C ILE A 577 41.80 9.50 42.53
N ARG A 578 40.98 9.05 43.48
CA ARG A 578 41.34 9.00 44.90
C ARG A 578 42.59 8.15 45.15
N ASP A 579 42.69 6.99 44.50
CA ASP A 579 43.85 6.10 44.61
C ASP A 579 45.12 6.77 44.03
N ILE A 580 44.98 7.48 42.91
CA ILE A 580 46.10 8.21 42.30
C ILE A 580 46.57 9.36 43.20
N ASP A 581 45.65 10.14 43.79
CA ASP A 581 46.02 11.24 44.70
C ASP A 581 46.71 10.73 45.97
N ALA A 582 46.23 9.62 46.53
CA ALA A 582 46.88 8.99 47.68
C ALA A 582 48.31 8.52 47.36
N GLU A 583 48.55 8.01 46.14
CA GLU A 583 49.88 7.60 45.69
C GLU A 583 50.79 8.80 45.39
N ILE A 584 50.25 9.87 44.79
CA ILE A 584 50.98 11.12 44.54
C ILE A 584 51.52 11.70 45.85
N LYS A 585 50.64 11.83 46.85
CA LYS A 585 50.99 12.37 48.16
C LYS A 585 52.08 11.53 48.84
N ARG A 586 51.90 10.20 48.87
CA ARG A 586 52.86 9.29 49.50
C ARG A 586 54.24 9.39 48.87
N SER A 587 54.32 9.31 47.53
CA SER A 587 55.58 9.36 46.81
C SER A 587 56.24 10.75 46.88
N PHE A 588 55.45 11.83 46.93
CA PHE A 588 55.97 13.18 47.19
C PHE A 588 56.58 13.28 48.58
N ASP A 589 55.85 12.89 49.62
CA ASP A 589 56.29 12.99 51.02
C ASP A 589 57.57 12.18 51.25
N GLU A 590 57.64 10.95 50.74
CA GLU A 590 58.84 10.10 50.78
C GLU A 590 60.05 10.77 50.10
N THR A 591 59.85 11.34 48.91
CA THR A 591 60.93 12.00 48.16
C THR A 591 61.34 13.32 48.81
N PHE A 592 60.39 14.07 49.37
CA PHE A 592 60.64 15.32 50.08
C PHE A 592 61.47 15.06 51.35
N GLU A 593 61.11 14.06 52.15
CA GLU A 593 61.87 13.68 53.35
C GLU A 593 63.29 13.22 52.99
N ALA A 594 63.44 12.39 51.96
CA ALA A 594 64.75 11.96 51.46
C ALA A 594 65.59 13.16 50.98
N THR A 595 65.00 14.08 50.23
CA THR A 595 65.65 15.30 49.74
C THR A 595 66.05 16.20 50.90
N ALA A 596 65.18 16.37 51.91
CA ALA A 596 65.46 17.20 53.08
C ALA A 596 66.65 16.68 53.87
N LYS A 597 66.71 15.37 54.10
CA LYS A 597 67.85 14.71 54.76
C LYS A 597 69.14 14.86 53.96
N ASN A 598 69.10 14.60 52.64
CA ASN A 598 70.26 14.75 51.77
C ASN A 598 70.77 16.20 51.76
N PHE A 599 69.86 17.18 51.75
CA PHE A 599 70.20 18.60 51.77
C PHE A 599 70.86 19.01 53.09
N GLU A 600 70.33 18.55 54.22
CA GLU A 600 70.93 18.73 55.55
C GLU A 600 72.37 18.21 55.59
N GLU A 601 72.58 16.97 55.12
CA GLU A 601 73.90 16.33 55.08
C GLU A 601 74.89 17.05 54.16
N MET A 602 74.42 17.55 53.01
CA MET A 602 75.26 18.30 52.07
C MET A 602 75.65 19.68 52.60
N ILE A 603 74.72 20.42 53.18
CA ILE A 603 75.01 21.75 53.73
C ILE A 603 76.01 21.64 54.88
N ALA A 604 75.89 20.63 55.74
CA ALA A 604 76.84 20.39 56.83
C ALA A 604 78.27 20.10 56.33
N GLN A 605 78.41 19.48 55.15
CA GLN A 605 79.71 19.20 54.51
C GLN A 605 80.27 20.42 53.78
N LEU A 606 79.44 21.11 53.00
CA LEU A 606 79.86 22.27 52.19
C LEU A 606 80.15 23.50 53.05
N PHE A 607 79.49 23.63 54.20
CA PHE A 607 79.69 24.69 55.19
C PHE A 607 80.02 24.09 56.56
N PRO A 608 81.30 23.88 56.90
CA PRO A 608 81.69 23.35 58.21
C PRO A 608 81.13 24.18 59.38
N GLY A 609 80.27 23.57 60.20
CA GLY A 609 79.57 24.26 61.30
C GLY A 609 78.31 25.03 60.90
N GLY A 610 77.86 24.90 59.65
CA GLY A 610 76.57 25.38 59.17
C GLY A 610 75.49 24.30 59.15
N THR A 611 74.22 24.72 59.09
CA THR A 611 73.05 23.83 59.01
C THR A 611 72.10 24.31 57.93
N GLY A 612 71.53 23.41 57.13
CA GLY A 612 70.49 23.73 56.15
C GLY A 612 69.20 22.98 56.47
N ARG A 613 68.03 23.49 56.07
CA ARG A 613 66.75 22.77 56.18
C ARG A 613 65.87 23.07 54.97
N LEU A 614 65.07 22.08 54.58
CA LEU A 614 63.96 22.25 53.64
C LEU A 614 62.66 22.39 54.42
N ARG A 615 61.86 23.41 54.09
CA ARG A 615 60.56 23.63 54.70
C ARG A 615 59.46 23.65 53.66
N SER A 616 58.40 22.89 53.90
CA SER A 616 57.13 23.04 53.16
C SER A 616 56.40 24.28 53.68
N VAL A 617 56.05 25.19 52.78
CA VAL A 617 55.37 26.46 53.09
C VAL A 617 54.04 26.53 52.35
N ASP A 618 53.00 26.96 53.05
CA ASP A 618 51.70 27.25 52.43
C ASP A 618 51.83 28.58 51.66
N LEU A 619 51.55 28.54 50.36
CA LEU A 619 51.64 29.68 49.44
C LEU A 619 50.33 30.45 49.33
N ARG A 620 49.27 30.02 50.01
CA ARG A 620 48.01 30.77 50.05
C ARG A 620 48.26 32.14 50.67
N PRO A 621 47.66 33.21 50.12
CA PRO A 621 47.75 34.52 50.75
C PRO A 621 47.13 34.43 52.15
N VAL A 622 47.89 34.83 53.17
CA VAL A 622 47.37 34.96 54.54
C VAL A 622 46.17 35.92 54.46
N PRO A 623 44.97 35.51 54.91
CA PRO A 623 43.83 36.41 54.96
C PRO A 623 44.24 37.68 55.69
N LYS A 624 44.00 38.86 55.09
CA LYS A 624 44.22 40.11 55.82
C LYS A 624 43.43 40.01 57.13
N PRO A 625 44.02 40.34 58.30
CA PRO A 625 43.21 40.44 59.50
C PRO A 625 42.06 41.38 59.17
N ALA A 626 40.83 40.89 59.35
CA ALA A 626 39.65 41.71 59.17
C ALA A 626 39.88 42.99 59.98
N ALA A 627 39.68 44.15 59.35
CA ALA A 627 39.61 45.39 60.11
C ALA A 627 38.56 45.18 61.21
N GLU A 628 38.91 45.51 62.46
CA GLU A 628 38.04 45.34 63.62
C GLU A 628 36.61 45.81 63.29
N GLY A 629 35.66 44.87 63.16
CA GLY A 629 34.25 45.20 62.96
C GLY A 629 33.42 44.35 61.99
N GLU A 630 33.99 43.44 61.21
CA GLU A 630 33.19 42.51 60.38
C GLU A 630 33.45 41.06 60.78
N GLU A 631 32.68 40.58 61.76
CA GLU A 631 32.46 39.15 61.98
C GLU A 631 31.57 38.66 60.84
N ALA A 632 32.18 38.03 59.83
CA ALA A 632 31.43 37.23 58.87
C ALA A 632 30.98 35.95 59.58
N GLU A 633 29.74 35.94 60.07
CA GLU A 633 29.01 34.72 60.41
C GLU A 633 28.92 33.88 59.13
N VAL A 634 29.73 32.83 59.04
CA VAL A 634 29.52 31.74 58.10
C VAL A 634 28.85 30.64 58.91
N GLU A 635 27.56 30.46 58.67
CA GLU A 635 26.78 29.35 59.22
C GLU A 635 27.40 28.04 58.73
N ASP A 636 28.06 27.31 59.64
CA ASP A 636 28.47 25.93 59.43
C ASP A 636 27.20 25.06 59.51
N GLU A 637 26.49 24.90 58.40
CA GLU A 637 25.49 23.84 58.23
C GLU A 637 26.02 22.77 57.27
N ASP A 638 26.37 21.63 57.86
CA ASP A 638 26.28 20.27 57.31
C ASP A 638 26.75 20.04 55.87
N MET A 639 27.98 20.42 55.55
CA MET A 639 28.71 19.89 54.38
C MET A 639 29.47 18.61 54.78
N GLU A 640 28.72 17.54 55.03
CA GLU A 640 29.30 16.19 55.06
C GLU A 640 29.60 15.79 53.60
N ASP A 641 30.89 15.77 53.25
CA ASP A 641 31.51 15.15 52.06
C ASP A 641 31.76 15.97 50.77
N GLU A 642 31.54 17.29 50.72
CA GLU A 642 32.09 18.13 49.64
C GLU A 642 33.20 19.07 50.15
N GLU A 643 34.35 19.02 49.47
CA GLU A 643 35.63 19.65 49.80
C GLU A 643 35.51 21.04 50.45
N ASP A 644 35.74 21.13 51.77
CA ASP A 644 35.87 22.40 52.48
C ASP A 644 36.91 23.30 51.76
N PRO A 645 36.49 24.41 51.13
CA PRO A 645 37.39 25.26 50.34
C PRO A 645 38.47 25.95 51.20
N ARG A 646 38.39 25.84 52.53
CA ARG A 646 39.40 26.31 53.48
C ARG A 646 40.55 25.31 53.66
N ARG A 647 40.42 24.05 53.25
CA ARG A 647 41.51 23.06 53.32
C ARG A 647 42.54 23.33 52.21
N PRO A 648 43.84 23.42 52.55
CA PRO A 648 44.87 23.62 51.54
C PRO A 648 44.92 22.44 50.58
N HIS A 649 44.83 22.71 49.28
CA HIS A 649 45.05 21.71 48.26
C HIS A 649 46.55 21.44 48.13
N GLU A 650 46.96 20.26 47.69
CA GLU A 650 48.37 19.90 47.60
C GLU A 650 49.20 20.86 46.70
N SER A 651 48.56 21.48 45.71
CA SER A 651 49.14 22.49 44.82
C SER A 651 49.45 23.84 45.49
N ASP A 652 48.93 24.05 46.70
CA ASP A 652 49.05 25.30 47.43
C ASP A 652 50.33 25.39 48.24
N PHE A 653 51.07 24.30 48.36
CA PHE A 653 52.34 24.27 49.07
C PHE A 653 53.55 24.54 48.16
N GLY A 654 54.61 25.09 48.72
CA GLY A 654 55.91 25.31 48.08
C GLY A 654 57.06 24.85 48.97
N VAL A 655 58.29 24.89 48.44
CA VAL A 655 59.50 24.47 49.15
C VAL A 655 60.44 25.65 49.37
N GLU A 656 60.75 25.94 50.63
CA GLU A 656 61.69 26.98 51.04
C GLU A 656 63.03 26.39 51.50
N LEU A 657 64.11 27.08 51.11
CA LEU A 657 65.50 26.73 51.42
C LEU A 657 66.01 27.65 52.51
N GLU A 658 66.34 27.10 53.68
CA GLU A 658 66.92 27.85 54.79
C GLU A 658 68.33 27.34 55.08
N VAL A 659 69.31 28.24 55.16
CA VAL A 659 70.71 27.88 55.44
C VAL A 659 71.29 28.82 56.49
N THR A 660 72.06 28.24 57.41
CA THR A 660 72.79 28.92 58.47
C THR A 660 74.28 28.70 58.27
N PRO A 661 75.04 29.65 57.71
CA PRO A 661 76.50 29.55 57.63
C PRO A 661 77.16 29.70 59.02
N GLN A 662 78.41 29.25 59.16
CA GLN A 662 79.16 29.24 60.42
C GLN A 662 79.14 30.62 61.12
N GLY A 663 78.65 30.65 62.37
CA GLY A 663 78.62 31.85 63.22
C GLY A 663 77.56 32.91 62.87
N LYS A 664 76.66 32.66 61.91
CA LYS A 664 75.57 33.57 61.51
C LYS A 664 74.20 33.02 61.94
N ARG A 665 73.17 33.88 61.94
CA ARG A 665 71.77 33.47 62.12
C ARG A 665 71.24 32.82 60.84
N MET A 666 70.23 31.96 60.97
CA MET A 666 69.51 31.33 59.87
C MET A 666 68.97 32.40 58.90
N ARG A 667 69.22 32.22 57.61
CA ARG A 667 68.82 33.16 56.56
C ARG A 667 68.16 32.43 55.41
N GLN A 668 67.20 33.11 54.77
CA GLN A 668 66.70 32.72 53.46
C GLN A 668 67.82 32.81 52.42
N MET A 669 67.77 31.94 51.41
CA MET A 669 68.75 31.89 50.32
C MET A 669 68.98 33.26 49.64
N SER A 670 67.95 34.12 49.55
CA SER A 670 68.03 35.48 48.98
C SER A 670 69.03 36.40 49.70
N LEU A 671 69.32 36.13 50.99
CA LEU A 671 70.15 36.97 51.88
C LEU A 671 71.60 36.46 52.05
N LEU A 672 72.00 35.45 51.27
CA LEU A 672 73.36 34.89 51.24
C LEU A 672 74.27 35.62 50.25
N SER A 673 75.60 35.47 50.38
CA SER A 673 76.58 35.97 49.40
C SER A 673 76.52 35.18 48.07
N GLY A 674 77.04 35.73 46.97
CA GLY A 674 76.96 35.09 45.64
C GLY A 674 77.52 33.66 45.60
N GLY A 675 78.69 33.42 46.22
CA GLY A 675 79.28 32.08 46.32
C GLY A 675 78.49 31.14 47.25
N GLU A 676 77.98 31.64 48.39
CA GLU A 676 77.13 30.86 49.30
C GLU A 676 75.79 30.47 48.63
N LYS A 677 75.21 31.36 47.81
CA LYS A 677 74.00 31.10 47.02
C LYS A 677 74.23 30.00 46.00
N ALA A 678 75.31 30.10 45.22
CA ALA A 678 75.66 29.09 44.21
C ALA A 678 75.88 27.71 44.85
N MET A 679 76.61 27.64 45.96
CA MET A 679 76.82 26.38 46.71
C MET A 679 75.54 25.82 47.32
N THR A 680 74.66 26.68 47.84
CA THR A 680 73.36 26.26 48.39
C THR A 680 72.43 25.71 47.30
N ALA A 681 72.37 26.37 46.15
CA ALA A 681 71.61 25.88 45.01
C ALA A 681 72.16 24.55 44.48
N LEU A 682 73.49 24.41 44.40
CA LEU A 682 74.14 23.16 44.02
C LEU A 682 73.82 22.05 45.03
N ALA A 683 73.91 22.32 46.33
CA ALA A 683 73.53 21.38 47.39
C ALA A 683 72.06 20.94 47.26
N PHE A 684 71.14 21.85 46.98
CA PHE A 684 69.73 21.52 46.78
C PHE A 684 69.53 20.62 45.57
N VAL A 685 70.15 20.96 44.44
CA VAL A 685 70.06 20.18 43.21
C VAL A 685 70.60 18.77 43.40
N PHE A 686 71.78 18.64 44.00
CA PHE A 686 72.34 17.33 44.32
C PHE A 686 71.49 16.58 45.36
N ALA A 687 70.87 17.25 46.33
CA ALA A 687 70.00 16.59 47.30
C ALA A 687 68.77 15.97 46.65
N VAL A 688 68.17 16.67 45.67
CA VAL A 688 67.08 16.18 44.84
C VAL A 688 67.54 14.98 44.00
N PHE A 689 68.75 15.05 43.44
CA PHE A 689 69.33 13.99 42.62
C PHE A 689 69.61 12.71 43.40
N LEU A 690 70.08 12.84 44.64
CA LEU A 690 70.34 11.68 45.48
C LEU A 690 69.08 11.05 46.06
N ALA A 691 67.99 11.81 46.17
CA ALA A 691 66.71 11.24 46.57
C ALA A 691 66.22 10.20 45.55
N ARG A 692 66.53 10.42 44.25
CA ARG A 692 66.32 9.42 43.20
C ARG A 692 67.39 9.51 42.09
N PRO A 693 68.43 8.66 42.14
CA PRO A 693 69.61 8.80 41.30
C PRO A 693 69.31 8.54 39.82
N CYS A 694 69.92 9.35 38.95
CA CYS A 694 69.97 9.15 37.51
C CYS A 694 71.23 8.34 37.14
N PRO A 695 71.22 7.60 36.01
CA PRO A 695 72.38 6.82 35.57
C PRO A 695 73.63 7.67 35.31
N PHE A 696 73.45 8.93 34.88
CA PHE A 696 74.55 9.88 34.69
C PHE A 696 74.12 11.32 34.97
N TYR A 697 75.11 12.17 35.24
CA TYR A 697 74.96 13.63 35.38
C TYR A 697 75.97 14.37 34.50
N ILE A 698 75.53 15.42 33.81
CA ILE A 698 76.38 16.32 33.03
C ILE A 698 76.36 17.70 33.69
N LEU A 699 77.53 18.21 34.04
CA LEU A 699 77.72 19.49 34.72
C LEU A 699 78.53 20.41 33.82
N ASP A 700 77.90 21.43 33.24
CA ASP A 700 78.51 22.33 32.27
C ASP A 700 78.84 23.69 32.89
N GLU A 701 80.10 23.88 33.26
CA GLU A 701 80.66 25.08 33.91
C GLU A 701 79.89 25.51 35.17
N VAL A 702 79.40 24.54 35.96
CA VAL A 702 78.61 24.80 37.18
C VAL A 702 79.42 25.46 38.29
N GLU A 703 80.73 25.26 38.28
CA GLU A 703 81.69 25.78 39.25
C GLU A 703 82.24 27.17 38.90
N ALA A 704 81.78 27.78 37.79
CA ALA A 704 82.31 29.07 37.31
C ALA A 704 82.13 30.23 38.32
N ALA A 705 81.15 30.14 39.22
CA ALA A 705 80.88 31.13 40.25
C ALA A 705 81.50 30.78 41.63
N LEU A 706 82.26 29.69 41.72
CA LEU A 706 82.86 29.19 42.96
C LEU A 706 84.33 29.64 43.08
N ASP A 707 84.78 29.86 44.32
CA ASP A 707 86.19 30.06 44.64
C ASP A 707 86.92 28.72 44.81
N ASP A 708 88.26 28.74 44.83
CA ASP A 708 89.09 27.53 44.92
C ASP A 708 88.75 26.63 46.12
N ALA A 709 88.36 27.23 47.25
CA ALA A 709 87.97 26.50 48.45
C ALA A 709 86.64 25.76 48.27
N ASN A 710 85.63 26.42 47.69
CA ASN A 710 84.33 25.80 47.43
C ASN A 710 84.39 24.81 46.25
N ILE A 711 85.27 25.02 45.26
CA ILE A 711 85.56 24.04 44.20
C ILE A 711 86.05 22.73 44.82
N ASN A 712 87.01 22.77 45.75
CA ASN A 712 87.49 21.54 46.40
C ASN A 712 86.36 20.79 47.14
N ARG A 713 85.50 21.52 47.88
CA ARG A 713 84.34 20.91 48.57
C ARG A 713 83.33 20.30 47.60
N PHE A 714 83.10 20.96 46.47
CA PHE A 714 82.26 20.43 45.41
C PHE A 714 82.86 19.14 44.80
N LEU A 715 84.17 19.09 44.56
CA LEU A 715 84.85 17.90 44.03
C LEU A 715 84.84 16.74 45.01
N GLU A 716 84.96 16.99 46.32
CA GLU A 716 84.77 15.97 47.35
C GLU A 716 83.37 15.36 47.30
N LEU A 717 82.35 16.20 47.11
CA LEU A 717 80.97 15.75 46.94
C LEU A 717 80.83 14.88 45.69
N VAL A 718 81.32 15.33 44.54
CA VAL A 718 81.28 14.55 43.28
C VAL A 718 81.98 13.19 43.44
N ARG A 719 83.18 13.16 44.02
CA ARG A 719 83.94 11.91 44.24
C ARG A 719 83.23 10.95 45.18
N ARG A 720 82.52 11.45 46.18
CA ARG A 720 81.75 10.58 47.10
C ARG A 720 80.62 9.85 46.38
N PHE A 721 80.06 10.44 45.34
CA PHE A 721 78.94 9.88 44.59
C PHE A 721 79.33 9.23 43.26
N SER A 722 80.58 9.37 42.82
CA SER A 722 81.06 8.83 41.55
C SER A 722 81.05 7.30 41.46
N ASP A 723 80.95 6.61 42.60
CA ASP A 723 80.81 5.15 42.64
C ASP A 723 79.38 4.68 42.34
N ARG A 724 78.38 5.57 42.51
CA ARG A 724 76.96 5.25 42.32
C ARG A 724 76.40 5.79 41.01
N THR A 725 76.97 6.87 40.49
CA THR A 725 76.50 7.55 39.29
C THR A 725 77.67 8.06 38.45
N GLN A 726 77.48 8.08 37.14
CA GLN A 726 78.50 8.59 36.21
C GLN A 726 78.44 10.12 36.17
N PHE A 727 79.60 10.79 36.26
CA PHE A 727 79.70 12.26 36.14
C PHE A 727 80.46 12.66 34.89
N VAL A 728 79.91 13.62 34.14
CA VAL A 728 80.56 14.29 33.01
C VAL A 728 80.63 15.78 33.32
N ILE A 729 81.81 16.31 33.60
CA ILE A 729 82.00 17.72 33.99
C ILE A 729 82.70 18.47 32.87
N VAL A 730 82.07 19.51 32.33
CA VAL A 730 82.71 20.45 31.41
C VAL A 730 83.25 21.63 32.22
N THR A 731 84.56 21.87 32.14
CA THR A 731 85.22 22.87 32.97
C THR A 731 86.38 23.57 32.25
N HIS A 732 86.80 24.71 32.80
CA HIS A 732 88.09 25.34 32.53
C HIS A 732 88.95 25.48 33.81
N GLN A 733 88.47 24.99 34.96
CA GLN A 733 89.13 25.10 36.25
C GLN A 733 90.12 23.97 36.47
N LYS A 734 91.38 24.30 36.75
CA LYS A 734 92.48 23.32 36.92
C LYS A 734 92.19 22.30 38.03
N LEU A 735 91.66 22.75 39.17
CA LEU A 735 91.32 21.88 40.31
C LEU A 735 90.34 20.77 39.94
N THR A 736 89.35 21.07 39.10
CA THR A 736 88.37 20.09 38.60
C THR A 736 89.01 19.08 37.65
N MET A 737 90.00 19.51 36.85
CA MET A 737 90.74 18.62 35.93
C MET A 737 91.56 17.57 36.68
N ASP A 738 92.18 17.96 37.79
CA ASP A 738 92.99 17.06 38.63
C ASP A 738 92.14 15.98 39.32
N ALA A 739 90.82 16.21 39.41
CA ALA A 739 89.88 15.26 39.99
C ALA A 739 89.27 14.26 39.00
N ALA A 740 89.64 14.34 37.71
CA ALA A 740 89.11 13.46 36.67
C ALA A 740 89.69 12.04 36.74
N ASP A 741 88.84 11.03 36.49
CA ASP A 741 89.30 9.68 36.13
C ASP A 741 89.72 9.63 34.65
N VAL A 742 88.97 10.33 33.80
CA VAL A 742 89.22 10.45 32.36
C VAL A 742 89.09 11.90 31.94
N LEU A 743 90.09 12.41 31.23
CA LEU A 743 90.11 13.77 30.73
C LEU A 743 89.96 13.78 29.20
N TYR A 744 88.97 14.53 28.72
CA TYR A 744 88.69 14.78 27.31
C TYR A 744 89.15 16.18 26.95
N GLY A 745 90.28 16.28 26.26
CA GLY A 745 90.79 17.51 25.69
C GLY A 745 90.08 17.83 24.38
N VAL A 746 89.33 18.93 24.37
CA VAL A 746 88.65 19.48 23.21
C VAL A 746 89.48 20.64 22.69
N SER A 747 89.84 20.59 21.42
CA SER A 747 90.59 21.66 20.75
C SER A 747 89.95 21.98 19.42
N MET A 748 90.04 23.24 19.01
CA MET A 748 89.58 23.69 17.70
C MET A 748 90.78 24.19 16.92
N GLY A 749 91.00 23.61 15.73
CA GLY A 749 92.05 24.05 14.83
C GLY A 749 91.71 25.39 14.17
N GLY A 750 92.68 25.99 13.46
CA GLY A 750 92.46 27.22 12.68
C GLY A 750 91.49 27.04 11.50
N ASP A 751 91.06 25.82 11.23
CA ASP A 751 90.05 25.40 10.28
C ASP A 751 88.62 25.47 10.83
N GLY A 752 88.41 25.71 12.14
CA GLY A 752 87.08 25.80 12.76
C GLY A 752 86.45 24.43 13.08
N VAL A 753 87.24 23.36 12.99
CA VAL A 753 86.81 21.98 13.26
C VAL A 753 87.24 21.58 14.67
N THR A 754 86.32 21.02 15.44
CA THR A 754 86.62 20.50 16.77
C THR A 754 87.20 19.09 16.70
N LYS A 755 88.28 18.86 17.43
CA LYS A 755 88.88 17.54 17.65
C LYS A 755 88.88 17.22 19.13
N VAL A 756 88.62 15.96 19.46
CA VAL A 756 88.67 15.47 20.85
C VAL A 756 89.78 14.44 21.00
N ILE A 757 90.56 14.59 22.06
CA ILE A 757 91.58 13.64 22.49
C ILE A 757 91.21 13.21 23.92
N SER A 758 91.26 11.91 24.21
CA SER A 758 91.01 11.40 25.55
C SER A 758 92.31 10.91 26.20
N ARG A 759 92.42 11.09 27.52
CA ARG A 759 93.50 10.53 28.34
C ARG A 759 92.93 10.04 29.66
N ARG A 760 93.18 8.78 30.01
CA ARG A 760 92.86 8.24 31.33
C ARG A 760 93.93 8.68 32.32
N LEU A 761 93.53 9.23 33.46
CA LEU A 761 94.47 9.61 34.51
C LEU A 761 94.68 8.41 35.45
N PRO A 762 95.93 8.17 35.93
CA PRO A 762 96.19 7.12 36.90
C PRO A 762 95.46 7.45 38.22
N LYS A 763 94.73 6.47 38.77
CA LYS A 763 94.03 6.63 40.06
C LYS A 763 95.07 6.77 41.17
N GLY A 764 95.23 7.99 41.71
CA GLY A 764 96.02 8.28 42.90
C GLY A 764 97.52 8.39 42.69
N VAL A 765 97.99 9.61 42.39
CA VAL A 765 99.18 10.14 43.07
C VAL A 765 98.73 11.47 43.67
N THR A 766 98.49 11.47 44.97
CA THR A 766 98.46 12.69 45.78
C THR A 766 99.68 13.53 45.43
N ALA A 767 99.45 14.72 44.90
CA ALA A 767 100.50 15.70 44.65
C ALA A 767 101.19 16.04 45.97
N LEU A 768 102.31 15.39 46.23
CA LEU A 768 103.38 15.91 47.06
C LEU A 768 104.68 15.75 46.27
N GLU A 769 105.33 16.90 46.10
CA GLU A 769 106.68 17.16 45.58
C GLU A 769 106.72 17.75 44.16
N GLY A 770 106.94 19.06 44.13
CA GLY A 770 107.24 19.80 42.93
C GLY A 770 108.59 19.37 42.36
N THR A 771 108.64 19.18 41.05
CA THR A 771 109.72 19.64 40.16
C THR A 771 109.32 19.38 38.71
N ALA A 772 109.66 20.36 37.86
CA ALA A 772 109.84 20.28 36.41
C ALA A 772 108.64 19.87 35.52
N LEU A 773 108.00 20.87 34.91
CA LEU A 773 107.40 20.74 33.58
C LEU A 773 107.57 22.07 32.82
N GLU A 774 108.80 22.34 32.40
CA GLU A 774 109.08 23.06 31.15
C GLU A 774 109.24 22.00 30.04
N ALA A 775 108.71 22.32 28.85
CA ALA A 775 108.73 21.56 27.59
C ALA A 775 107.59 20.53 27.38
N ALA A 776 106.50 21.01 26.77
CA ALA A 776 105.82 20.40 25.61
C ALA A 776 104.89 21.42 24.94
#